data_AF-A0A3D4DQ85-F1
#
_entry.id   AF-A0A3D4DQ85-F1
#
_cell.length_a   1.000
_cell.length_b   1.000
_cell.length_c   1.000
_cell.angle_alpha   90.00
_cell.angle_beta   90.00
_cell.angle_gamma   90.00
#
_symmetry.space_group_name_H-M   'P 1'
#
loop_
_entity.id
_entity.type
_entity.pdbx_description
1 polymer ?
#
loop_
_entity_poly.entity_id
_entity_poly.type
_entity_poly.pdbx_seq_one_letter_code
_entity_poly.pdbx_strand_id
1 'polypeptide(L)'
;MRQDGPTAHLELQSDVSVDGRAARLTHARARVTALDIKSPPQVDLGAVAVRCQNGTPRSAAEDDHLRAPQETRLSYGPAWHGLRETALGTTEGLARLKLPAAAMDTLAPGMILHPGLLDLAMTWAVGLAPNHVDGSLWLPESCGTIRVHRPLGTELACWVRLSQGDGPLDSALFEVTLCDLDGTVLVEIGNLRMKRVDPETGLSPAPLIAADVTFTDPAAAPHKRTATEAQLAWNVGQGIRPGEGLAALERSLALGLPQVIVSSLDLAGLIAEADRTEPVVRAPGQTFDRPDLDTAYAAPETEVETALAEEWSKLLGISRVGIDDDFFDLGGHSLIAVRLCANVNKTYGTDFGLAVLAEAPTIREWAARIDRQTAPGGDGSGAAATRPAFTHIVPLNRSRETHATPVFLVAGMFGNVLNLRHIAQILGKDRPVYGLQAKGLLGDDEPLHSFQEAAVSKLAEMRQIQPVGPYVVGGFSGGGITALEIARQLEAEGEEVALVILLDTYKIQDPVLKRIDKALIKLAEFRKKGVPYVFEWARARIAWEFEKRRGGGDEREGSFHNHRIEMAFRDAIAAYGSPHYDMNVVLMRPAPDKYYKVSRGRWITSEKRYVSHDNDWGEHIPKLEVVEVPGDHGSMVLVPNVGVLGTYLRMRIDAALASPGETVQWDTPEAAE
;
A
#
# COMPACT_ATOMS: atom_id res chain seq x y z
N MET A 1 -24.07 -4.28 8.64
CA MET A 1 -23.44 -5.49 9.22
C MET A 1 -23.35 -6.55 8.14
N ARG A 2 -22.17 -7.14 7.95
CA ARG A 2 -21.91 -8.25 7.02
C ARG A 2 -21.30 -9.41 7.81
N GLN A 3 -21.75 -10.64 7.59
CA GLN A 3 -21.26 -11.81 8.30
C GLN A 3 -20.47 -12.72 7.35
N ASP A 4 -19.22 -13.03 7.71
CA ASP A 4 -18.31 -13.91 6.98
C ASP A 4 -17.82 -15.01 7.96
N GLY A 5 -18.57 -16.12 8.05
CA GLY A 5 -18.29 -17.22 8.97
C GLY A 5 -18.55 -16.85 10.45
N PRO A 6 -17.62 -17.12 11.39
CA PRO A 6 -17.74 -16.75 12.81
C PRO A 6 -17.45 -15.27 13.07
N THR A 7 -17.14 -14.51 12.02
CA THR A 7 -16.79 -13.08 12.09
C THR A 7 -17.91 -12.23 11.50
N ALA A 8 -18.29 -11.18 12.20
CA ALA A 8 -19.15 -10.11 11.70
C ALA A 8 -18.35 -8.82 11.51
N HIS A 9 -18.56 -8.17 10.38
CA HIS A 9 -18.04 -6.85 10.04
C HIS A 9 -19.15 -5.81 10.23
N LEU A 10 -18.86 -4.79 11.01
CA LEU A 10 -19.77 -3.71 11.36
C LEU A 10 -19.21 -2.41 10.81
N GLU A 11 -20.07 -1.62 10.17
CA GLU A 11 -19.75 -0.27 9.71
C GLU A 11 -20.87 0.65 10.20
N LEU A 12 -20.49 1.77 10.82
CA LEU A 12 -21.41 2.85 11.16
C LEU A 12 -21.33 3.89 10.04
N GLN A 13 -22.46 4.13 9.37
CA GLN A 13 -22.53 5.02 8.23
C GLN A 13 -23.66 6.04 8.41
N SER A 14 -23.47 7.26 7.93
CA SER A 14 -24.54 8.23 7.78
C SER A 14 -24.79 8.50 6.30
N ASP A 15 -26.06 8.69 5.93
CA ASP A 15 -26.38 9.22 4.62
C ASP A 15 -25.94 10.69 4.55
N VAL A 16 -25.18 11.04 3.52
CA VAL A 16 -24.70 12.39 3.25
C VAL A 16 -25.02 12.77 1.81
N SER A 17 -25.16 14.07 1.55
CA SER A 17 -25.23 14.57 0.18
C SER A 17 -23.93 15.27 -0.17
N VAL A 18 -23.25 14.75 -1.19
CA VAL A 18 -22.03 15.37 -1.73
C VAL A 18 -22.34 15.81 -3.15
N ASP A 19 -22.26 17.11 -3.42
CA ASP A 19 -22.61 17.72 -4.72
C ASP A 19 -24.01 17.30 -5.24
N GLY A 20 -25.00 17.20 -4.34
CA GLY A 20 -26.38 16.84 -4.69
C GLY A 20 -26.64 15.35 -4.93
N ARG A 21 -25.65 14.48 -4.70
CA ARG A 21 -25.78 13.02 -4.82
C ARG A 21 -25.91 12.36 -3.46
N ALA A 22 -26.75 11.34 -3.34
CA ALA A 22 -26.83 10.51 -2.15
C ALA A 22 -25.57 9.64 -2.02
N ALA A 23 -24.96 9.68 -0.84
CA ALA A 23 -23.77 8.93 -0.49
C ALA A 23 -23.84 8.47 0.98
N ARG A 24 -22.93 7.58 1.36
CA ARG A 24 -22.76 7.11 2.74
C ARG A 24 -21.36 7.45 3.22
N LEU A 25 -21.25 8.21 4.29
CA LEU A 25 -19.99 8.49 4.99
C LEU A 25 -19.79 7.41 6.05
N THR A 26 -18.64 6.74 6.05
CA THR A 26 -18.29 5.75 7.09
C THR A 26 -17.59 6.43 8.26
N HIS A 27 -18.16 6.31 9.46
CA HIS A 27 -17.66 6.92 10.70
C HIS A 27 -16.83 5.96 11.55
N ALA A 28 -17.20 4.68 11.55
CA ALA A 28 -16.52 3.67 12.35
C ALA A 28 -16.61 2.30 11.69
N ARG A 29 -15.58 1.48 11.91
CA ARG A 29 -15.54 0.07 11.52
C ARG A 29 -15.21 -0.78 12.73
N ALA A 30 -15.85 -1.93 12.85
CA ALA A 30 -15.53 -2.92 13.86
C ALA A 30 -15.63 -4.33 13.28
N ARG A 31 -14.83 -5.23 13.86
CA ARG A 31 -14.90 -6.66 13.58
C ARG A 31 -15.22 -7.38 14.88
N VAL A 32 -16.24 -8.23 14.86
CA VAL A 32 -16.65 -9.05 15.99
C VAL A 32 -16.45 -10.51 15.63
N THR A 33 -15.69 -11.23 16.43
CA THR A 33 -15.43 -12.65 16.22
C THR A 33 -15.68 -13.40 17.53
N ALA A 34 -16.40 -14.51 17.46
CA ALA A 34 -16.53 -15.41 18.60
C ALA A 34 -15.22 -16.20 18.76
N LEU A 35 -14.59 -16.06 19.92
CA LEU A 35 -13.32 -16.71 20.27
C LEU A 35 -13.52 -17.56 21.53
N ASP A 36 -12.78 -18.67 21.63
CA ASP A 36 -12.67 -19.44 22.86
C ASP A 36 -11.55 -18.82 23.71
N ILE A 37 -11.92 -17.87 24.58
CA ILE A 37 -10.97 -17.05 25.35
C ILE A 37 -10.82 -17.64 26.74
N LYS A 38 -9.57 -17.85 27.19
CA LYS A 38 -9.30 -18.24 28.58
C LYS A 38 -9.74 -17.12 29.53
N SER A 39 -10.39 -17.49 30.63
CA SER A 39 -10.77 -16.51 31.66
C SER A 39 -9.53 -15.79 32.23
N PRO A 40 -9.55 -14.47 32.37
CA PRO A 40 -8.44 -13.72 32.93
C PRO A 40 -8.25 -14.03 34.42
N PRO A 41 -7.05 -13.80 34.98
CA PRO A 41 -6.86 -13.81 36.42
C PRO A 41 -7.72 -12.71 37.09
N GLN A 42 -8.15 -12.99 38.32
CA GLN A 42 -8.92 -12.05 39.13
C GLN A 42 -8.06 -10.84 39.51
N VAL A 43 -8.66 -9.64 39.50
CA VAL A 43 -8.01 -8.39 39.88
C VAL A 43 -8.08 -8.20 41.39
N ASP A 44 -6.93 -7.98 42.03
CA ASP A 44 -6.89 -7.55 43.44
C ASP A 44 -7.25 -6.07 43.56
N LEU A 45 -8.53 -5.78 43.72
CA LEU A 45 -9.06 -4.43 43.85
C LEU A 45 -8.50 -3.69 45.08
N GLY A 46 -8.13 -4.40 46.15
CA GLY A 46 -7.51 -3.80 47.33
C GLY A 46 -6.11 -3.28 47.01
N ALA A 47 -5.29 -4.09 46.33
CA ALA A 47 -3.97 -3.68 45.89
C ALA A 47 -4.03 -2.53 44.87
N VAL A 48 -4.99 -2.55 43.95
CA VAL A 48 -5.22 -1.44 43.00
C VAL A 48 -5.60 -0.16 43.76
N ALA A 49 -6.54 -0.25 44.70
CA ALA A 49 -6.98 0.90 45.49
C ALA A 49 -5.81 1.56 46.24
N VAL A 50 -4.89 0.78 46.81
CA VAL A 50 -3.68 1.30 47.47
C VAL A 50 -2.79 2.10 46.51
N ARG A 51 -2.59 1.64 45.27
CA ARG A 51 -1.77 2.38 44.30
C ARG A 51 -2.46 3.65 43.77
N CYS A 52 -3.80 3.69 43.82
CA CYS A 52 -4.61 4.86 43.47
C CYS A 52 -4.76 5.90 44.62
N GLN A 53 -4.18 5.68 45.81
CA GLN A 53 -4.34 6.56 46.98
C GLN A 53 -3.51 7.86 46.95
N ASN A 54 -2.70 8.10 45.91
CA ASN A 54 -1.97 9.36 45.76
C ASN A 54 -2.90 10.57 45.48
N GLY A 55 -4.15 10.32 45.05
CA GLY A 55 -5.21 11.34 44.94
C GLY A 55 -6.29 11.17 46.01
N THR A 56 -6.98 12.25 46.38
CA THR A 56 -8.10 12.21 47.34
C THR A 56 -9.25 11.38 46.76
N PRO A 57 -9.63 10.23 47.37
CA PRO A 57 -10.78 9.46 46.92
C PRO A 57 -12.04 10.31 46.99
N ARG A 58 -12.87 10.23 45.95
CA ARG A 58 -14.16 10.91 45.89
C ARG A 58 -15.26 9.86 45.90
N SER A 59 -16.32 10.14 46.64
CA SER A 59 -17.51 9.28 46.70
C SER A 59 -18.74 10.15 46.68
N ALA A 60 -19.74 9.74 45.90
CA ALA A 60 -21.06 10.36 45.90
C ALA A 60 -21.93 9.80 47.04
N ALA A 61 -22.96 10.56 47.43
CA ALA A 61 -24.02 10.03 48.29
C ALA A 61 -24.82 8.93 47.56
N GLU A 62 -25.57 8.11 48.31
CA GLU A 62 -26.20 6.89 47.80
C GLU A 62 -27.14 7.11 46.58
N ASP A 63 -27.84 8.25 46.55
CA ASP A 63 -28.75 8.66 45.47
C ASP A 63 -28.14 9.72 44.52
N ASP A 64 -26.84 9.98 44.62
CA ASP A 64 -26.13 10.97 43.81
C ASP A 64 -25.00 10.33 42.98
N HIS A 65 -24.36 11.12 42.13
CA HIS A 65 -23.24 10.70 41.27
C HIS A 65 -22.12 11.72 41.32
N LEU A 66 -20.91 11.24 41.07
CA LEU A 66 -19.80 12.10 40.74
C LEU A 66 -19.94 12.53 39.29
N ARG A 67 -19.75 13.81 39.01
CA ARG A 67 -19.61 14.26 37.62
C ARG A 67 -18.28 13.77 37.05
N ALA A 68 -18.34 13.03 35.95
CA ALA A 68 -17.15 12.71 35.18
C ALA A 68 -16.54 13.99 34.58
N PRO A 69 -15.21 14.06 34.33
CA PRO A 69 -14.55 15.26 33.82
C PRO A 69 -15.19 15.83 32.54
N GLN A 70 -15.70 14.96 31.67
CA GLN A 70 -16.31 15.34 30.39
C GLN A 70 -17.72 15.93 30.51
N GLU A 71 -18.44 15.67 31.62
CA GLU A 71 -19.79 16.22 31.86
C GLU A 71 -19.80 17.74 32.03
N THR A 72 -18.63 18.35 32.24
CA THR A 72 -18.50 19.81 32.25
C THR A 72 -18.72 20.44 30.87
N ARG A 73 -18.58 19.66 29.79
CA ARG A 73 -18.69 20.12 28.39
C ARG A 73 -19.78 19.38 27.61
N LEU A 74 -20.09 18.15 27.98
CA LEU A 74 -21.11 17.33 27.35
C LEU A 74 -22.30 17.12 28.29
N SER A 75 -23.49 17.45 27.80
CA SER A 75 -24.75 17.22 28.53
C SER A 75 -25.19 15.76 28.37
N TYR A 76 -24.60 14.87 29.18
CA TYR A 76 -25.04 13.49 29.25
C TYR A 76 -26.41 13.39 29.96
N GLY A 77 -27.26 12.46 29.50
CA GLY A 77 -28.56 12.23 30.11
C GLY A 77 -28.47 11.39 31.41
N PRO A 78 -29.57 11.27 32.18
CA PRO A 78 -29.58 10.53 33.44
C PRO A 78 -29.08 9.08 33.38
N ALA A 79 -29.10 8.45 32.21
CA ALA A 79 -28.59 7.09 32.00
C ALA A 79 -27.06 6.96 32.08
N TRP A 80 -26.32 8.08 32.04
CA TRP A 80 -24.86 8.14 32.15
C TRP A 80 -24.38 8.63 33.53
N HIS A 81 -25.27 8.89 34.48
CA HIS A 81 -24.93 9.35 35.84
C HIS A 81 -24.59 8.19 36.80
N GLY A 82 -23.67 7.33 36.35
CA GLY A 82 -23.33 6.06 37.00
C GLY A 82 -22.04 6.06 37.83
N LEU A 83 -21.27 7.14 37.83
CA LEU A 83 -20.00 7.22 38.55
C LEU A 83 -20.24 7.44 40.05
N ARG A 84 -19.84 6.48 40.90
CA ARG A 84 -20.09 6.52 42.35
C ARG A 84 -18.86 6.87 43.17
N GLU A 85 -17.75 6.24 42.84
CA GLU A 85 -16.50 6.43 43.56
C GLU A 85 -15.34 6.52 42.56
N THR A 86 -14.35 7.36 42.85
CA THR A 86 -13.12 7.47 42.06
C THR A 86 -11.90 7.66 42.95
N ALA A 87 -10.79 7.04 42.57
CA ALA A 87 -9.46 7.27 43.11
C ALA A 87 -8.46 7.29 41.94
N LEU A 88 -7.64 8.33 41.85
CA LEU A 88 -6.62 8.50 40.82
C LEU A 88 -5.24 8.46 41.46
N GLY A 89 -4.38 7.57 40.94
CA GLY A 89 -2.94 7.56 41.21
C GLY A 89 -2.17 8.36 40.17
N THR A 90 -0.88 8.03 40.00
CA THR A 90 0.00 8.72 39.04
C THR A 90 -0.20 8.24 37.60
N THR A 91 -0.40 6.93 37.41
CA THR A 91 -0.54 6.30 36.08
C THR A 91 -1.72 5.34 36.00
N GLU A 92 -2.51 5.21 37.07
CA GLU A 92 -3.67 4.33 37.11
C GLU A 92 -4.77 4.93 37.98
N GLY A 93 -6.00 4.49 37.74
CA GLY A 93 -7.19 4.96 38.42
C GLY A 93 -8.17 3.82 38.65
N LEU A 94 -8.89 3.88 39.77
CA LEU A 94 -9.95 2.95 40.10
C LEU A 94 -11.26 3.71 40.32
N ALA A 95 -12.35 3.21 39.73
CA ALA A 95 -13.68 3.75 39.92
C ALA A 95 -14.70 2.65 40.22
N ARG A 96 -15.77 3.03 40.91
CA ARG A 96 -16.98 2.22 41.07
C ARG A 96 -18.08 2.81 40.21
N LEU A 97 -18.62 2.01 39.30
CA LEU A 97 -19.69 2.39 38.39
C LEU A 97 -20.96 1.60 38.72
N LYS A 98 -22.10 2.29 38.78
CA LYS A 98 -23.41 1.70 39.05
C LYS A 98 -24.40 2.18 38.00
N LEU A 99 -25.11 1.24 37.39
CA LEU A 99 -26.12 1.54 36.38
C LEU A 99 -27.25 2.37 37.02
N PRO A 100 -27.54 3.58 36.51
CA PRO A 100 -28.63 4.39 37.06
C PRO A 100 -29.99 3.74 36.85
N ALA A 101 -30.93 3.94 37.77
CA ALA A 101 -32.30 3.44 37.63
C ALA A 101 -32.94 3.90 36.30
N ALA A 102 -32.68 5.15 35.89
CA ALA A 102 -33.15 5.71 34.62
C ALA A 102 -32.61 4.98 33.37
N ALA A 103 -31.50 4.24 33.49
CA ALA A 103 -30.97 3.43 32.38
C ALA A 103 -31.61 2.03 32.33
N MET A 104 -32.06 1.48 33.47
CA MET A 104 -32.58 0.11 33.56
C MET A 104 -33.80 -0.13 32.68
N ASP A 105 -34.68 0.85 32.57
CA ASP A 105 -35.90 0.77 31.75
C ASP A 105 -35.66 0.95 30.24
N THR A 106 -34.45 1.39 29.85
CA THR A 106 -34.09 1.68 28.45
C THR A 106 -33.29 0.55 27.77
N LEU A 107 -32.98 -0.52 28.52
CA LEU A 107 -32.15 -1.61 28.02
C LEU A 107 -32.92 -2.53 27.07
N ALA A 108 -32.36 -2.75 25.88
CA ALA A 108 -32.87 -3.77 24.98
C ALA A 108 -32.66 -5.18 25.56
N PRO A 109 -33.59 -6.13 25.34
CA PRO A 109 -33.41 -7.53 25.76
C PRO A 109 -32.12 -8.12 25.19
N GLY A 110 -31.28 -8.72 26.04
CA GLY A 110 -30.01 -9.33 25.63
C GLY A 110 -28.82 -8.38 25.52
N MET A 111 -28.94 -7.13 25.97
CA MET A 111 -27.82 -6.19 26.04
C MET A 111 -26.81 -6.61 27.13
N ILE A 112 -25.62 -7.03 26.70
CA ILE A 112 -24.54 -7.50 27.59
C ILE A 112 -23.52 -6.42 27.95
N LEU A 113 -23.47 -5.32 27.19
CA LEU A 113 -22.64 -4.15 27.47
C LEU A 113 -23.55 -2.93 27.62
N HIS A 114 -23.64 -2.38 28.83
CA HIS A 114 -24.45 -1.19 29.10
C HIS A 114 -23.72 0.08 28.61
N PRO A 115 -24.30 0.85 27.66
CA PRO A 115 -23.60 1.96 27.02
C PRO A 115 -23.19 3.05 28.01
N GLY A 116 -24.07 3.40 28.97
CA GLY A 116 -23.74 4.39 30.00
C GLY A 116 -22.57 3.98 30.90
N LEU A 117 -22.44 2.69 31.22
CA LEU A 117 -21.29 2.20 32.00
C LEU A 117 -20.02 2.10 31.16
N LEU A 118 -20.15 1.71 29.89
CA LEU A 118 -19.02 1.58 28.97
C LEU A 118 -18.41 2.94 28.63
N ASP A 119 -19.24 3.94 28.33
CA ASP A 119 -18.79 5.30 28.06
C ASP A 119 -18.10 5.91 29.27
N LEU A 120 -18.69 5.74 30.46
CA LEU A 120 -18.05 6.15 31.71
C LEU A 120 -16.70 5.47 31.89
N ALA A 121 -16.63 4.14 31.71
CA ALA A 121 -15.41 3.36 31.84
C ALA A 121 -14.27 3.88 30.95
N MET A 122 -14.59 4.34 29.73
CA MET A 122 -13.61 4.87 28.78
C MET A 122 -13.17 6.32 29.09
N THR A 123 -14.00 7.10 29.79
CA THR A 123 -13.83 8.56 29.85
C THR A 123 -13.53 9.12 31.24
N TRP A 124 -13.94 8.44 32.32
CA TRP A 124 -13.89 8.99 33.68
C TRP A 124 -12.45 9.31 34.14
N ALA A 125 -11.47 8.50 33.72
CA ALA A 125 -10.08 8.56 34.16
C ALA A 125 -9.19 9.47 33.30
N VAL A 126 -9.78 10.30 32.42
CA VAL A 126 -9.00 11.17 31.53
C VAL A 126 -8.08 12.16 32.26
N GLY A 127 -8.33 12.40 33.56
CA GLY A 127 -7.45 13.17 34.43
C GLY A 127 -6.05 12.56 34.61
N LEU A 128 -5.83 11.29 34.25
CA LEU A 128 -4.51 10.65 34.22
C LEU A 128 -3.66 11.09 33.02
N ALA A 129 -4.24 11.71 31.98
CA ALA A 129 -3.49 12.11 30.80
C ALA A 129 -2.41 13.17 31.16
N PRO A 130 -1.16 13.04 30.66
CA PRO A 130 -0.04 13.90 31.08
C PRO A 130 -0.26 15.41 30.90
N ASN A 131 -1.07 15.79 29.91
CA ASN A 131 -1.40 17.18 29.57
C ASN A 131 -2.89 17.49 29.79
N HIS A 132 -3.53 16.81 30.74
CA HIS A 132 -4.91 17.10 31.10
C HIS A 132 -5.00 18.52 31.68
N VAL A 133 -5.94 19.31 31.15
CA VAL A 133 -6.30 20.63 31.67
C VAL A 133 -7.78 20.59 32.04
N ASP A 134 -8.13 21.09 33.22
CA ASP A 134 -9.52 21.15 33.66
C ASP A 134 -10.39 21.88 32.62
N GLY A 135 -11.48 21.23 32.23
CA GLY A 135 -12.39 21.75 31.20
C GLY A 135 -11.93 21.52 29.75
N SER A 136 -10.83 20.79 29.51
CA SER A 136 -10.51 20.27 28.17
C SER A 136 -11.44 19.11 27.80
N LEU A 137 -11.87 19.07 26.54
CA LEU A 137 -12.68 17.96 26.02
C LEU A 137 -11.75 16.88 25.47
N TRP A 138 -12.01 15.63 25.81
CA TRP A 138 -11.28 14.48 25.31
C TRP A 138 -12.27 13.48 24.76
N LEU A 139 -12.02 12.91 23.60
CA LEU A 139 -12.92 11.95 22.98
C LEU A 139 -12.16 10.67 22.64
N PRO A 140 -12.81 9.48 22.73
CA PRO A 140 -12.24 8.26 22.18
C PRO A 140 -12.05 8.40 20.67
N GLU A 141 -10.80 8.33 20.19
CA GLU A 141 -10.47 8.38 18.76
C GLU A 141 -10.47 6.96 18.18
N SER A 142 -9.89 6.00 18.90
CA SER A 142 -9.87 4.60 18.49
C SER A 142 -9.78 3.67 19.69
N CYS A 143 -10.24 2.43 19.47
CA CYS A 143 -10.14 1.35 20.43
C CYS A 143 -9.60 0.14 19.68
N GLY A 144 -8.41 -0.34 20.05
CA GLY A 144 -7.79 -1.48 19.36
C GLY A 144 -8.56 -2.78 19.62
N THR A 145 -8.88 -3.08 20.88
CA THR A 145 -9.60 -4.32 21.24
C THR A 145 -10.62 -4.10 22.34
N ILE A 146 -11.74 -4.83 22.26
CA ILE A 146 -12.71 -5.00 23.36
C ILE A 146 -12.95 -6.51 23.51
N ARG A 147 -12.44 -7.11 24.60
CA ARG A 147 -12.66 -8.51 24.93
C ARG A 147 -13.76 -8.62 25.99
N VAL A 148 -14.83 -9.33 25.64
CA VAL A 148 -15.98 -9.55 26.53
C VAL A 148 -15.94 -10.98 27.03
N HIS A 149 -15.65 -11.16 28.32
CA HIS A 149 -15.61 -12.47 28.96
C HIS A 149 -16.98 -12.85 29.54
N ARG A 150 -17.68 -11.86 30.10
CA ARG A 150 -19.00 -12.01 30.72
C ARG A 150 -19.85 -10.75 30.51
N PRO A 151 -21.19 -10.84 30.58
CA PRO A 151 -22.06 -9.67 30.59
C PRO A 151 -21.74 -8.72 31.75
N LEU A 152 -21.89 -7.42 31.52
CA LEU A 152 -21.76 -6.44 32.60
C LEU A 152 -22.91 -6.58 33.59
N GLY A 153 -22.57 -6.53 34.89
CA GLY A 153 -23.56 -6.38 35.95
C GLY A 153 -24.10 -4.95 36.04
N THR A 154 -25.02 -4.74 36.98
CA THR A 154 -25.55 -3.40 37.29
C THR A 154 -24.59 -2.55 38.13
N GLU A 155 -23.55 -3.16 38.69
CA GLU A 155 -22.56 -2.48 39.50
C GLU A 155 -21.20 -3.17 39.35
N LEU A 156 -20.15 -2.40 39.11
CA LEU A 156 -18.83 -2.92 38.73
C LEU A 156 -17.70 -1.99 39.15
N ALA A 157 -16.50 -2.54 39.25
CA ALA A 157 -15.26 -1.81 39.39
C ALA A 157 -14.61 -1.59 38.01
N CYS A 158 -14.08 -0.39 37.80
CA CYS A 158 -13.39 0.02 36.58
C CYS A 158 -11.96 0.45 36.92
N TRP A 159 -10.99 -0.36 36.49
CA TRP A 159 -9.57 -0.07 36.65
C TRP A 159 -8.99 0.41 35.33
N VAL A 160 -8.48 1.64 35.30
CA VAL A 160 -7.88 2.28 34.14
C VAL A 160 -6.39 2.47 34.37
N ARG A 161 -5.57 2.20 33.35
CA ARG A 161 -4.12 2.41 33.38
C ARG A 161 -3.71 3.26 32.17
N LEU A 162 -2.87 4.26 32.41
CA LEU A 162 -2.21 5.02 31.35
C LEU A 162 -1.01 4.22 30.84
N SER A 163 -0.98 3.94 29.55
CA SER A 163 0.16 3.31 28.88
C SER A 163 1.24 4.37 28.57
N GLN A 164 2.50 4.07 28.85
CA GLN A 164 3.61 4.97 28.48
C GLN A 164 3.93 4.86 26.99
N GLY A 165 3.97 5.99 26.28
CA GLY A 165 4.40 6.03 24.88
C GLY A 165 4.66 7.46 24.40
N ASP A 166 5.59 7.60 23.45
CA ASP A 166 5.96 8.84 22.75
C ASP A 166 4.89 9.25 21.72
N GLY A 167 3.66 9.45 22.19
CA GLY A 167 2.55 9.93 21.38
C GLY A 167 2.54 11.46 21.23
N PRO A 168 1.82 12.00 20.22
CA PRO A 168 1.52 13.42 20.13
C PRO A 168 0.98 13.99 21.46
N LEU A 169 1.39 15.22 21.81
CA LEU A 169 1.07 15.88 23.10
C LEU A 169 -0.44 16.01 23.42
N ASP A 170 -1.31 15.83 22.43
CA ASP A 170 -2.77 15.91 22.49
C ASP A 170 -3.47 14.55 22.51
N SER A 171 -2.73 13.44 22.68
CA SER A 171 -3.29 12.08 22.74
C SER A 171 -2.80 11.30 23.96
N ALA A 172 -3.60 10.35 24.43
CA ALA A 172 -3.25 9.44 25.53
C ALA A 172 -3.80 8.04 25.26
N LEU A 173 -3.02 7.02 25.63
CA LEU A 173 -3.40 5.61 25.45
C LEU A 173 -3.73 4.98 26.81
N PHE A 174 -4.86 4.29 26.89
CA PHE A 174 -5.36 3.68 28.11
C PHE A 174 -5.65 2.19 27.91
N GLU A 175 -5.46 1.46 29.01
CA GLU A 175 -5.95 0.10 29.20
C GLU A 175 -7.05 0.12 30.25
N VAL A 176 -8.21 -0.45 29.95
CA VAL A 176 -9.36 -0.47 30.88
C VAL A 176 -9.78 -1.90 31.17
N THR A 177 -9.94 -2.21 32.45
CA THR A 177 -10.48 -3.49 32.93
C THR A 177 -11.73 -3.24 33.73
N LEU A 178 -12.85 -3.83 33.30
CA LEU A 178 -14.10 -3.88 34.04
C LEU A 178 -14.20 -5.22 34.75
N CYS A 179 -14.52 -5.17 36.03
CA CYS A 179 -14.63 -6.35 36.87
C CYS A 179 -15.81 -6.23 37.84
N ASP A 180 -16.33 -7.37 38.30
CA ASP A 180 -17.24 -7.40 39.45
C ASP A 180 -16.54 -6.85 40.69
N LEU A 181 -17.32 -6.52 41.72
CA LEU A 181 -16.79 -5.99 42.98
C LEU A 181 -15.92 -7.00 43.75
N ASP A 182 -15.97 -8.28 43.38
CA ASP A 182 -15.04 -9.30 43.87
C ASP A 182 -13.70 -9.33 43.12
N GLY A 183 -13.58 -8.60 41.99
CA GLY A 183 -12.39 -8.57 41.13
C GLY A 183 -12.44 -9.50 39.92
N THR A 184 -13.55 -10.21 39.70
CA THR A 184 -13.71 -11.08 38.51
C THR A 184 -13.79 -10.25 37.23
N VAL A 185 -12.90 -10.49 36.27
CA VAL A 185 -12.84 -9.70 35.03
C VAL A 185 -14.04 -10.00 34.12
N LEU A 186 -14.72 -8.94 33.70
CA LEU A 186 -15.90 -8.98 32.82
C LEU A 186 -15.52 -8.56 31.39
N VAL A 187 -14.84 -7.42 31.26
CA VAL A 187 -14.47 -6.81 29.99
C VAL A 187 -13.09 -6.19 30.08
N GLU A 188 -12.30 -6.36 29.03
CA GLU A 188 -11.00 -5.69 28.86
C GLU A 188 -11.02 -4.86 27.58
N ILE A 189 -10.59 -3.61 27.68
CA ILE A 189 -10.49 -2.66 26.57
C ILE A 189 -9.03 -2.30 26.45
N GLY A 190 -8.42 -2.68 25.34
CA GLY A 190 -7.01 -2.46 25.06
C GLY A 190 -6.79 -1.44 23.95
N ASN A 191 -5.67 -0.72 24.03
CA ASN A 191 -5.31 0.35 23.10
C ASN A 191 -6.43 1.38 22.93
N LEU A 192 -7.03 1.84 24.04
CA LEU A 192 -8.02 2.93 24.01
C LEU A 192 -7.29 4.25 23.84
N ARG A 193 -7.35 4.84 22.64
CA ARG A 193 -6.77 6.14 22.34
C ARG A 193 -7.78 7.24 22.59
N MET A 194 -7.45 8.11 23.53
CA MET A 194 -8.18 9.34 23.81
C MET A 194 -7.44 10.52 23.19
N LYS A 195 -8.17 11.40 22.52
CA LYS A 195 -7.63 12.60 21.90
C LYS A 195 -8.26 13.84 22.51
N ARG A 196 -7.43 14.84 22.82
CA ARG A 196 -7.87 16.15 23.26
C ARG A 196 -8.41 16.91 22.05
N VAL A 197 -9.62 17.41 22.17
CA VAL A 197 -10.32 18.14 21.12
C VAL A 197 -10.58 19.55 21.61
N ASP A 198 -10.27 20.55 20.79
CA ASP A 198 -10.71 21.91 21.05
C ASP A 198 -12.23 21.98 20.87
N PRO A 199 -13.01 22.30 21.92
CA PRO A 199 -14.46 22.30 21.83
C PRO A 199 -15.03 23.33 20.84
N GLU A 200 -14.29 24.40 20.49
CA GLU A 200 -14.78 25.41 19.53
C GLU A 200 -14.53 25.02 18.07
N THR A 201 -13.43 24.32 17.78
CA THR A 201 -13.03 23.99 16.40
C THR A 201 -13.23 22.51 16.05
N GLY A 202 -13.09 21.61 17.02
CA GLY A 202 -13.03 20.16 16.79
C GLY A 202 -14.38 19.42 16.79
N LEU A 203 -15.49 20.10 17.09
CA LEU A 203 -16.86 19.59 16.90
C LEU A 203 -17.52 20.12 15.62
N SER A 204 -16.79 20.90 14.82
CA SER A 204 -17.25 21.28 13.48
C SER A 204 -17.37 20.04 12.59
N PRO A 205 -18.36 19.97 11.67
CA PRO A 205 -18.43 18.88 10.71
C PRO A 205 -17.11 18.80 9.94
N ALA A 206 -16.41 17.67 10.04
CA ALA A 206 -15.21 17.44 9.26
C ALA A 206 -15.55 17.58 7.76
N PRO A 207 -14.71 18.23 6.95
CA PRO A 207 -14.91 18.26 5.51
C PRO A 207 -14.95 16.82 4.99
N LEU A 208 -15.90 16.54 4.10
CA LEU A 208 -16.08 15.21 3.52
C LEU A 208 -14.80 14.79 2.78
N ILE A 209 -14.08 13.81 3.34
CA ILE A 209 -12.92 13.22 2.71
C ILE A 209 -13.41 12.17 1.72
N ALA A 210 -13.01 12.29 0.45
CA ALA A 210 -13.49 11.43 -0.63
C ALA A 210 -13.24 9.92 -0.37
N ALA A 211 -12.23 9.57 0.43
CA ALA A 211 -11.89 8.21 0.81
C ALA A 211 -12.93 7.54 1.74
N ASP A 212 -13.70 8.33 2.51
CA ASP A 212 -14.64 7.83 3.51
C ASP A 212 -16.09 7.80 3.00
N VAL A 213 -16.32 8.28 1.77
CA VAL A 213 -17.64 8.45 1.16
C VAL A 213 -17.90 7.38 0.10
N THR A 214 -18.91 6.54 0.33
CA THR A 214 -19.39 5.52 -0.61
C THR A 214 -20.69 5.96 -1.26
N PHE A 215 -20.69 6.22 -2.56
CA PHE A 215 -21.91 6.65 -3.27
C PHE A 215 -22.89 5.50 -3.47
N THR A 216 -24.19 5.74 -3.23
CA THR A 216 -25.22 4.70 -3.22
C THR A 216 -25.81 4.39 -4.60
N ASP A 217 -25.39 5.08 -5.66
CA ASP A 217 -25.90 4.90 -7.02
C ASP A 217 -24.87 4.17 -7.91
N PRO A 218 -25.15 2.92 -8.36
CA PRO A 218 -24.24 2.16 -9.22
C PRO A 218 -24.19 2.65 -10.68
N ALA A 219 -25.06 3.59 -11.10
CA ALA A 219 -25.34 3.80 -12.52
C ALA A 219 -25.10 5.22 -13.07
N ALA A 220 -24.72 6.22 -12.27
CA ALA A 220 -24.48 7.56 -12.81
C ALA A 220 -23.39 8.32 -12.04
N ALA A 221 -22.15 8.20 -12.50
CA ALA A 221 -21.13 9.21 -12.24
C ALA A 221 -21.35 10.38 -13.21
N PRO A 222 -21.49 11.59 -12.67
CA PRO A 222 -20.43 12.54 -12.95
C PRO A 222 -19.97 13.17 -11.64
N HIS A 223 -18.72 12.88 -11.27
CA HIS A 223 -17.96 13.77 -10.42
C HIS A 223 -17.93 15.17 -11.04
N LYS A 224 -17.78 16.23 -10.25
CA LYS A 224 -17.19 17.46 -10.76
C LYS A 224 -15.76 17.12 -11.13
N ARG A 225 -15.62 16.69 -12.38
CA ARG A 225 -14.45 16.03 -12.89
C ARG A 225 -13.24 16.94 -12.60
N THR A 226 -12.18 16.42 -11.99
CA THR A 226 -10.88 17.10 -11.99
C THR A 226 -10.54 17.52 -13.42
N ALA A 227 -9.71 18.54 -13.66
CA ALA A 227 -9.38 18.94 -15.05
C ALA A 227 -8.95 17.74 -15.92
N THR A 228 -8.26 16.77 -15.30
CA THR A 228 -7.85 15.51 -15.93
C THR A 228 -9.00 14.52 -16.14
N GLU A 229 -9.92 14.35 -15.19
CA GLU A 229 -11.14 13.54 -15.39
C GLU A 229 -12.12 14.22 -16.36
N ALA A 230 -12.12 15.55 -16.43
CA ALA A 230 -12.96 16.37 -17.29
C ALA A 230 -12.52 16.15 -18.73
N GLN A 231 -11.20 16.23 -18.95
CA GLN A 231 -10.55 15.88 -20.20
C GLN A 231 -10.76 14.41 -20.55
N LEU A 232 -10.58 13.48 -19.61
CA LEU A 232 -10.75 12.05 -19.86
C LEU A 232 -12.18 11.72 -20.27
N ALA A 233 -13.17 12.25 -19.57
CA ALA A 233 -14.56 11.94 -19.87
C ALA A 233 -15.17 12.85 -20.95
N TRP A 234 -14.50 13.95 -21.33
CA TRP A 234 -14.71 14.63 -22.62
C TRP A 234 -14.15 13.76 -23.76
N ASN A 235 -12.91 13.27 -23.67
CA ASN A 235 -12.30 12.36 -24.63
C ASN A 235 -13.12 11.07 -24.83
N VAL A 236 -13.59 10.45 -23.73
CA VAL A 236 -14.47 9.27 -23.77
C VAL A 236 -15.85 9.63 -24.32
N GLY A 237 -16.36 10.82 -24.02
CA GLY A 237 -17.63 11.33 -24.56
C GLY A 237 -17.58 11.65 -26.05
N GLN A 238 -16.39 11.94 -26.58
CA GLN A 238 -16.11 12.10 -28.00
C GLN A 238 -15.93 10.76 -28.73
N GLY A 239 -16.03 9.61 -28.05
CA GLY A 239 -15.88 8.30 -28.69
C GLY A 239 -16.96 8.00 -29.73
N ILE A 240 -16.60 7.32 -30.82
CA ILE A 240 -17.55 6.90 -31.87
C ILE A 240 -18.50 5.85 -31.28
N ARG A 241 -19.81 6.14 -31.25
CA ARG A 241 -20.80 5.19 -30.72
C ARG A 241 -20.99 4.00 -31.65
N PRO A 242 -21.46 2.84 -31.16
CA PRO A 242 -21.64 1.64 -31.99
C PRO A 242 -22.49 1.85 -33.26
N GLY A 243 -23.55 2.67 -33.19
CA GLY A 243 -24.38 2.99 -34.35
C GLY A 243 -23.72 3.98 -35.33
N GLU A 244 -22.84 4.86 -34.84
CA GLU A 244 -22.11 5.83 -35.65
C GLU A 244 -20.89 5.18 -36.33
N GLY A 245 -20.29 4.17 -35.70
CA GLY A 245 -19.14 3.44 -36.22
C GLY A 245 -19.43 2.70 -37.52
N LEU A 246 -20.62 2.09 -37.63
CA LEU A 246 -21.02 1.43 -38.88
C LEU A 246 -21.16 2.44 -40.02
N ALA A 247 -21.84 3.57 -39.77
CA ALA A 247 -22.00 4.62 -40.76
C ALA A 247 -20.67 5.31 -41.11
N ALA A 248 -19.76 5.48 -40.14
CA ALA A 248 -18.41 6.01 -40.38
C ALA A 248 -17.57 5.06 -41.24
N LEU A 249 -17.68 3.74 -41.01
CA LEU A 249 -17.01 2.73 -41.81
C LEU A 249 -17.55 2.70 -43.25
N GLU A 250 -18.88 2.73 -43.44
CA GLU A 250 -19.50 2.80 -44.77
C GLU A 250 -19.05 4.03 -45.56
N ARG A 251 -19.02 5.21 -44.92
CA ARG A 251 -18.49 6.43 -45.55
C ARG A 251 -17.00 6.31 -45.87
N SER A 252 -16.21 5.74 -44.96
CA SER A 252 -14.76 5.58 -45.17
C SER A 252 -14.45 4.66 -46.35
N LEU A 253 -15.22 3.57 -46.50
CA LEU A 253 -15.11 2.66 -47.64
C LEU A 253 -15.57 3.32 -48.95
N ALA A 254 -16.59 4.18 -48.89
CA ALA A 254 -17.09 4.91 -50.06
C ALA A 254 -16.12 5.99 -50.58
N LEU A 255 -15.13 6.42 -49.79
CA LEU A 255 -14.11 7.39 -50.24
C LEU A 255 -13.12 6.79 -51.24
N GLY A 256 -12.97 5.46 -51.29
CA GLY A 256 -12.07 4.78 -52.22
C GLY A 256 -10.58 5.11 -52.01
N LEU A 257 -10.21 5.65 -50.85
CA LEU A 257 -8.84 6.01 -50.51
C LEU A 257 -8.08 4.82 -49.90
N PRO A 258 -6.78 4.66 -50.20
CA PRO A 258 -5.98 3.54 -49.69
C PRO A 258 -5.71 3.64 -48.18
N GLN A 259 -5.81 4.84 -47.60
CA GLN A 259 -5.62 5.06 -46.17
C GLN A 259 -6.59 6.14 -45.68
N VAL A 260 -7.39 5.80 -44.69
CA VAL A 260 -8.37 6.70 -44.07
C VAL A 260 -8.20 6.64 -42.57
N ILE A 261 -8.01 7.81 -41.95
CA ILE A 261 -7.95 7.95 -40.50
C ILE A 261 -9.27 8.56 -40.04
N VAL A 262 -9.98 7.85 -39.17
CA VAL A 262 -11.24 8.30 -38.60
C VAL A 262 -10.99 8.62 -37.13
N SER A 263 -10.94 9.91 -36.82
CA SER A 263 -10.81 10.38 -35.44
C SER A 263 -12.18 10.73 -34.87
N SER A 264 -12.36 10.39 -33.60
CA SER A 264 -13.52 10.80 -32.83
C SER A 264 -13.32 12.17 -32.15
N LEU A 265 -12.09 12.68 -32.18
CA LEU A 265 -11.69 13.97 -31.64
C LEU A 265 -11.51 15.01 -32.75
N ASP A 266 -11.82 16.28 -32.45
CA ASP A 266 -11.50 17.42 -33.31
C ASP A 266 -9.99 17.67 -33.32
N LEU A 267 -9.30 16.99 -34.24
CA LEU A 267 -7.85 17.05 -34.40
C LEU A 267 -7.37 18.47 -34.71
N ALA A 268 -8.12 19.25 -35.47
CA ALA A 268 -7.74 20.62 -35.80
C ALA A 268 -7.80 21.53 -34.56
N GLY A 269 -8.83 21.37 -33.73
CA GLY A 269 -8.95 22.06 -32.44
C GLY A 269 -7.85 21.66 -31.44
N LEU A 270 -7.52 20.37 -31.36
CA LEU A 270 -6.46 19.89 -30.46
C LEU A 270 -5.06 20.36 -30.87
N ILE A 271 -4.78 20.46 -32.17
CA ILE A 271 -3.54 21.06 -32.67
C ILE A 271 -3.47 22.55 -32.25
N ALA A 272 -4.56 23.30 -32.40
CA ALA A 272 -4.62 24.71 -31.97
C ALA A 272 -4.58 24.91 -30.44
N GLU A 273 -5.03 23.93 -29.65
CA GLU A 273 -4.93 23.92 -28.17
C GLU A 273 -3.49 23.67 -27.72
N ALA A 274 -2.79 22.71 -28.33
CA ALA A 274 -1.40 22.38 -28.01
C ALA A 274 -0.42 23.51 -28.35
N ASP A 275 -0.73 24.30 -29.38
CA ASP A 275 0.05 25.47 -29.79
C ASP A 275 -0.17 26.69 -28.86
N ARG A 276 -1.21 26.70 -28.02
CA ARG A 276 -1.45 27.76 -27.02
C ARG A 276 -0.65 27.48 -25.75
N THR A 277 0.44 28.22 -25.56
CA THR A 277 1.22 28.18 -24.31
C THR A 277 0.58 29.13 -23.30
N GLU A 278 -0.24 28.62 -22.37
CA GLU A 278 -0.65 29.38 -21.18
C GLU A 278 -0.09 28.75 -19.88
N PRO A 279 0.41 29.57 -18.94
CA PRO A 279 0.99 29.09 -17.70
C PRO A 279 -0.11 28.63 -16.73
N VAL A 280 0.13 27.50 -16.07
CA VAL A 280 -0.74 26.98 -15.01
C VAL A 280 -0.68 27.93 -13.81
N VAL A 281 -1.74 28.73 -13.62
CA VAL A 281 -1.94 29.49 -12.37
C VAL A 281 -2.61 28.56 -11.35
N ARG A 282 -1.83 28.03 -10.39
CA ARG A 282 -2.36 27.52 -9.12
C ARG A 282 -2.50 28.67 -8.12
N ALA A 283 -3.47 28.57 -7.21
CA ALA A 283 -3.68 29.56 -6.16
C ALA A 283 -2.38 29.78 -5.34
N PRO A 284 -2.00 31.03 -5.00
CA PRO A 284 -0.75 31.30 -4.30
C PRO A 284 -0.84 30.81 -2.85
N GLY A 285 0.12 29.97 -2.43
CA GLY A 285 0.43 29.77 -1.00
C GLY A 285 0.51 28.33 -0.46
N GLN A 286 0.26 27.28 -1.25
CA GLN A 286 0.53 25.90 -0.80
C GLN A 286 1.82 25.38 -1.43
N THR A 287 2.95 25.79 -0.86
CA THR A 287 4.22 25.10 -1.03
C THR A 287 4.58 24.44 0.30
N PHE A 288 4.94 23.16 0.26
CA PHE A 288 5.45 22.43 1.41
C PHE A 288 6.94 22.77 1.61
N ASP A 289 7.41 22.75 2.85
CA ASP A 289 8.85 22.89 3.10
C ASP A 289 9.61 21.66 2.59
N ARG A 290 10.90 21.85 2.27
CA ARG A 290 11.80 20.76 1.91
C ARG A 290 11.76 19.70 3.02
N PRO A 291 11.46 18.43 2.72
CA PRO A 291 11.50 17.37 3.72
C PRO A 291 12.90 17.27 4.35
N ASP A 292 12.96 16.72 5.56
CA ASP A 292 14.24 16.48 6.25
C ASP A 292 14.99 15.36 5.52
N LEU A 293 15.75 15.75 4.51
CA LEU A 293 16.59 14.88 3.70
C LEU A 293 18.00 14.88 4.28
N ASP A 294 18.60 13.69 4.24
CA ASP A 294 19.98 13.41 4.63
C ASP A 294 21.04 14.14 3.78
N THR A 295 20.64 14.75 2.66
CA THR A 295 21.46 15.62 1.82
C THR A 295 21.41 17.06 2.32
N ALA A 296 22.56 17.74 2.35
CA ALA A 296 22.59 19.18 2.61
C ALA A 296 21.94 19.93 1.44
N TYR A 297 21.18 20.98 1.73
CA TYR A 297 20.62 21.83 0.69
C TYR A 297 21.74 22.52 -0.10
N ALA A 298 21.78 22.27 -1.41
CA ALA A 298 22.63 22.97 -2.37
C ALA A 298 21.74 23.81 -3.31
N ALA A 299 21.99 25.11 -3.38
CA ALA A 299 21.23 26.02 -4.24
C ALA A 299 21.63 25.84 -5.72
N PRO A 300 20.72 26.08 -6.68
CA PRO A 300 21.05 26.12 -8.11
C PRO A 300 22.18 27.10 -8.42
N GLU A 301 23.14 26.66 -9.22
CA GLU A 301 24.33 27.42 -9.62
C GLU A 301 24.24 27.88 -11.08
N THR A 302 23.49 27.17 -11.93
CA THR A 302 23.33 27.49 -13.36
C THR A 302 21.89 27.90 -13.74
N GLU A 303 21.72 28.53 -14.91
CA GLU A 303 20.39 28.89 -15.44
C GLU A 303 19.51 27.65 -15.68
N VAL A 304 20.11 26.56 -16.18
CA VAL A 304 19.41 25.29 -16.40
C VAL A 304 19.02 24.65 -15.08
N GLU A 305 19.91 24.64 -14.09
CA GLU A 305 19.58 24.15 -12.73
C GLU A 305 18.47 24.97 -12.08
N THR A 306 18.46 26.29 -12.27
CA THR A 306 17.44 27.18 -11.72
C THR A 306 16.07 26.89 -12.33
N ALA A 307 16.00 26.78 -13.66
CA ALA A 307 14.77 26.46 -14.36
C ALA A 307 14.23 25.06 -14.01
N LEU A 308 15.11 24.07 -13.89
CA LEU A 308 14.73 22.73 -13.43
C LEU A 308 14.23 22.74 -11.97
N ALA A 309 14.90 23.46 -11.07
CA ALA A 309 14.49 23.58 -9.67
C ALA A 309 13.11 24.24 -9.54
N GLU A 310 12.81 25.26 -10.34
CA GLU A 310 11.49 25.86 -10.39
C GLU A 310 10.43 24.89 -10.91
N GLU A 311 10.73 24.13 -11.96
CA GLU A 311 9.81 23.16 -12.54
C GLU A 311 9.50 22.04 -11.54
N TRP A 312 10.52 21.52 -10.85
CA TRP A 312 10.37 20.52 -9.79
C TRP A 312 9.56 21.08 -8.62
N SER A 313 9.88 22.30 -8.19
CA SER A 313 9.13 23.01 -7.15
C SER A 313 7.65 23.15 -7.49
N LYS A 314 7.31 23.54 -8.72
CA LYS A 314 5.93 23.67 -9.22
C LYS A 314 5.19 22.33 -9.27
N LEU A 315 5.87 21.29 -9.73
CA LEU A 315 5.28 19.96 -9.95
C LEU A 315 5.09 19.18 -8.65
N LEU A 316 6.06 19.24 -7.74
CA LEU A 316 6.06 18.57 -6.44
C LEU A 316 5.35 19.40 -5.36
N GLY A 317 5.23 20.72 -5.56
CA GLY A 317 4.67 21.63 -4.58
C GLY A 317 5.60 21.92 -3.40
N ILE A 318 6.92 21.90 -3.60
CA ILE A 318 7.93 22.09 -2.55
C ILE A 318 8.60 23.46 -2.70
N SER A 319 8.74 24.23 -1.61
CA SER A 319 9.22 25.61 -1.59
C SER A 319 10.71 25.74 -1.94
N ARG A 320 11.53 24.76 -1.57
CA ARG A 320 12.98 24.73 -1.84
C ARG A 320 13.42 23.33 -2.25
N VAL A 321 13.81 23.20 -3.52
CA VAL A 321 14.42 21.98 -4.07
C VAL A 321 15.92 22.23 -4.22
N GLY A 322 16.74 21.41 -3.58
CA GLY A 322 18.20 21.43 -3.74
C GLY A 322 18.64 20.70 -5.01
N ILE A 323 19.76 21.10 -5.61
CA ILE A 323 20.21 20.51 -6.88
C ILE A 323 20.68 19.06 -6.79
N ASP A 324 21.03 18.63 -5.58
CA ASP A 324 21.43 17.26 -5.25
C ASP A 324 20.29 16.45 -4.58
N ASP A 325 19.08 17.01 -4.51
CA ASP A 325 17.92 16.30 -3.99
C ASP A 325 17.41 15.28 -5.01
N ASP A 326 17.10 14.08 -4.53
CA ASP A 326 16.50 13.04 -5.35
C ASP A 326 15.01 13.33 -5.56
N PHE A 327 14.56 13.33 -6.82
CA PHE A 327 13.18 13.62 -7.23
C PHE A 327 12.12 12.82 -6.45
N PHE A 328 12.41 11.56 -6.15
CA PHE A 328 11.46 10.66 -5.53
C PHE A 328 11.50 10.75 -4.01
N ASP A 329 12.64 11.07 -3.42
CA ASP A 329 12.74 11.36 -1.98
C ASP A 329 11.99 12.65 -1.62
N LEU A 330 11.83 13.55 -2.61
CA LEU A 330 10.93 14.71 -2.55
C LEU A 330 9.44 14.36 -2.78
N GLY A 331 9.07 13.08 -2.83
CA GLY A 331 7.68 12.64 -3.04
C GLY A 331 7.24 12.57 -4.50
N GLY A 332 8.18 12.64 -5.44
CA GLY A 332 7.91 12.44 -6.86
C GLY A 332 7.45 11.03 -7.20
N HIS A 333 6.53 10.92 -8.16
CA HIS A 333 6.03 9.64 -8.66
C HIS A 333 5.83 9.67 -10.19
N SER A 334 5.56 8.52 -10.79
CA SER A 334 5.60 8.29 -12.25
C SER A 334 4.76 9.28 -13.06
N LEU A 335 3.60 9.71 -12.56
CA LEU A 335 2.74 10.67 -13.27
C LEU A 335 3.30 12.11 -13.25
N ILE A 336 3.89 12.54 -12.13
CA ILE A 336 4.56 13.84 -12.04
C ILE A 336 5.82 13.82 -12.91
N ALA A 337 6.54 12.71 -12.90
CA ALA A 337 7.74 12.51 -13.70
C ALA A 337 7.47 12.54 -15.21
N VAL A 338 6.37 11.94 -15.70
CA VAL A 338 5.97 12.05 -17.11
C VAL A 338 5.70 13.51 -17.52
N ARG A 339 5.06 14.29 -16.63
CA ARG A 339 4.83 15.73 -16.87
C ARG A 339 6.13 16.52 -16.88
N LEU A 340 7.03 16.21 -15.94
CA LEU A 340 8.37 16.80 -15.89
C LEU A 340 9.13 16.55 -17.20
N CYS A 341 9.21 15.29 -17.66
CA CYS A 341 9.85 14.92 -18.92
C CYS A 341 9.25 15.70 -20.11
N ALA A 342 7.92 15.74 -20.22
CA ALA A 342 7.25 16.44 -21.31
C ALA A 342 7.57 17.95 -21.33
N ASN A 343 7.59 18.59 -20.15
CA ASN A 343 7.89 20.01 -20.02
C ASN A 343 9.36 20.32 -20.33
N VAL A 344 10.29 19.52 -19.81
CA VAL A 344 11.73 19.67 -20.09
C VAL A 344 12.03 19.45 -21.57
N ASN A 345 11.46 18.41 -22.19
CA ASN A 345 11.62 18.15 -23.63
C ASN A 345 11.11 19.30 -24.49
N LYS A 346 9.95 19.87 -24.12
CA LYS A 346 9.40 21.05 -24.80
C LYS A 346 10.30 22.28 -24.67
N THR A 347 10.86 22.53 -23.47
CA THR A 347 11.65 23.73 -23.20
C THR A 347 13.05 23.66 -23.81
N TYR A 348 13.70 22.50 -23.79
CA TYR A 348 15.10 22.35 -24.19
C TYR A 348 15.31 21.60 -25.51
N GLY A 349 14.22 21.13 -26.16
CA GLY A 349 14.31 20.36 -27.40
C GLY A 349 14.98 18.99 -27.22
N THR A 350 14.92 18.44 -26.02
CA THR A 350 15.49 17.13 -25.65
C THR A 350 14.47 16.01 -25.84
N ASP A 351 14.93 14.75 -25.80
CA ASP A 351 14.06 13.56 -25.81
C ASP A 351 14.28 12.71 -24.55
N PHE A 352 13.98 13.30 -23.39
CA PHE A 352 14.05 12.61 -22.11
C PHE A 352 12.76 11.85 -21.82
N GLY A 353 12.83 10.53 -21.77
CA GLY A 353 11.77 9.68 -21.23
C GLY A 353 11.84 9.54 -19.71
N LEU A 354 10.86 8.84 -19.11
CA LEU A 354 10.83 8.58 -17.65
C LEU A 354 12.10 7.90 -17.13
N ALA A 355 12.79 7.16 -18.00
CA ALA A 355 14.04 6.47 -17.73
C ALA A 355 15.17 7.39 -17.28
N VAL A 356 15.23 8.62 -17.82
CA VAL A 356 16.25 9.60 -17.47
C VAL A 356 16.17 9.95 -15.98
N LEU A 357 14.97 9.97 -15.42
CA LEU A 357 14.75 10.25 -14.00
C LEU A 357 15.19 9.10 -13.09
N ALA A 358 15.17 7.86 -13.59
CA ALA A 358 15.64 6.71 -12.84
C ALA A 358 17.19 6.62 -12.82
N GLU A 359 17.84 7.00 -13.92
CA GLU A 359 19.31 6.99 -14.03
C GLU A 359 19.98 8.22 -13.42
N ALA A 360 19.32 9.37 -13.55
CA ALA A 360 19.78 10.67 -13.10
C ALA A 360 18.70 11.32 -12.25
N PRO A 361 18.52 10.92 -10.98
CA PRO A 361 17.39 11.38 -10.18
C PRO A 361 17.55 12.78 -9.59
N THR A 362 18.61 13.55 -9.93
CA THR A 362 18.84 14.91 -9.40
C THR A 362 18.84 16.00 -10.48
N ILE A 363 18.57 17.24 -10.07
CA ILE A 363 18.60 18.41 -10.96
C ILE A 363 20.00 18.61 -11.56
N ARG A 364 21.06 18.44 -10.77
CA ARG A 364 22.45 18.57 -11.25
C ARG A 364 22.75 17.59 -12.39
N GLU A 365 22.27 16.35 -12.26
CA GLU A 365 22.48 15.32 -13.29
C GLU A 365 21.65 15.60 -14.56
N TRP A 366 20.45 16.17 -14.43
CA TRP A 366 19.63 16.61 -15.57
C TRP A 366 20.23 17.82 -16.28
N ALA A 367 20.67 18.84 -15.55
CA ALA A 367 21.31 20.02 -16.11
C ALA A 367 22.55 19.64 -16.94
N ALA A 368 23.40 18.76 -16.40
CA ALA A 368 24.57 18.27 -17.11
C ALA A 368 24.23 17.46 -18.39
N ARG A 369 23.05 16.84 -18.48
CA ARG A 369 22.58 16.15 -19.70
C ARG A 369 22.02 17.14 -20.73
N ILE A 370 21.27 18.14 -20.26
CA ILE A 370 20.72 19.22 -21.11
C ILE A 370 21.88 20.01 -21.73
N ASP A 371 22.84 20.46 -20.93
CA ASP A 371 24.00 21.24 -21.39
C ASP A 371 24.80 20.51 -22.48
N ARG A 372 24.90 19.18 -22.38
CA ARG A 372 25.56 18.36 -23.41
C ARG A 372 24.77 18.29 -24.72
N GLN A 373 23.45 18.30 -24.66
CA GLN A 373 22.59 18.20 -25.85
C GLN A 373 22.36 19.58 -26.50
N THR A 374 22.48 20.67 -25.74
CA THR A 374 22.19 22.04 -26.19
C THR A 374 23.43 22.88 -26.50
N ALA A 375 24.64 22.39 -26.20
CA ALA A 375 25.88 23.10 -26.53
C ALA A 375 26.03 23.35 -28.05
N PRO A 376 26.21 24.61 -28.50
CA PRO A 376 26.35 24.92 -29.92
C PRO A 376 27.73 24.49 -30.43
N GLY A 377 27.77 23.39 -31.21
CA GLY A 377 28.96 22.96 -31.96
C GLY A 377 29.58 21.62 -31.57
N GLY A 378 28.88 20.74 -30.86
CA GLY A 378 29.37 19.39 -30.56
C GLY A 378 28.86 18.36 -31.56
N ASP A 379 29.60 18.13 -32.65
CA ASP A 379 29.54 16.87 -33.37
C ASP A 379 29.73 15.73 -32.36
N GLY A 380 28.95 14.65 -32.53
CA GLY A 380 29.00 13.49 -31.67
C GLY A 380 30.43 12.98 -31.44
N SER A 381 30.70 12.61 -30.19
CA SER A 381 31.96 12.09 -29.62
C SER A 381 32.89 13.14 -28.99
N GLY A 382 32.86 13.20 -27.65
CA GLY A 382 33.80 14.00 -26.86
C GLY A 382 33.71 13.76 -25.36
N ALA A 383 34.54 12.84 -24.86
CA ALA A 383 34.92 12.62 -23.45
C ALA A 383 33.81 12.24 -22.46
N ALA A 384 33.36 10.98 -22.57
CA ALA A 384 32.83 10.26 -21.42
C ALA A 384 33.87 10.26 -20.29
N ALA A 385 33.56 10.90 -19.16
CA ALA A 385 33.98 10.34 -17.89
C ALA A 385 33.32 8.96 -17.83
N THR A 386 34.11 7.92 -18.03
CA THR A 386 33.76 6.50 -18.14
C THR A 386 33.03 6.02 -16.89
N ARG A 387 31.71 6.25 -16.83
CA ARG A 387 30.80 5.39 -16.08
C ARG A 387 30.24 4.36 -17.06
N PRO A 388 30.21 3.06 -16.70
CA PRO A 388 29.63 2.05 -17.58
C PRO A 388 28.19 2.45 -17.91
N ALA A 389 27.85 2.49 -19.20
CA ALA A 389 26.46 2.60 -19.63
C ALA A 389 25.81 1.25 -19.34
N PHE A 390 25.18 1.13 -18.17
CA PHE A 390 24.43 -0.05 -17.79
C PHE A 390 23.14 -0.12 -18.61
N THR A 391 22.91 -1.23 -19.31
CA THR A 391 21.65 -1.51 -19.99
C THR A 391 20.60 -2.00 -19.00
N HIS A 392 21.01 -2.78 -18.01
CA HIS A 392 20.12 -3.41 -17.03
C HIS A 392 20.11 -2.73 -15.67
N ILE A 393 21.26 -2.26 -15.20
CA ILE A 393 21.38 -1.78 -13.82
C ILE A 393 20.85 -0.37 -13.66
N VAL A 394 19.90 -0.22 -12.74
CA VAL A 394 19.38 1.07 -12.26
C VAL A 394 19.67 1.16 -10.76
N PRO A 395 20.47 2.14 -10.29
CA PRO A 395 20.65 2.37 -8.86
C PRO A 395 19.31 2.82 -8.24
N LEU A 396 18.70 1.97 -7.41
CA LEU A 396 17.43 2.29 -6.75
C LEU A 396 17.63 2.99 -5.40
N ASN A 397 18.74 2.71 -4.73
CA ASN A 397 19.18 3.44 -3.56
C ASN A 397 20.70 3.41 -3.43
N ARG A 398 21.30 4.59 -3.22
CA ARG A 398 22.74 4.76 -2.96
C ARG A 398 22.93 4.86 -1.44
N SER A 399 23.09 3.73 -0.76
CA SER A 399 23.33 3.69 0.69
C SER A 399 24.60 4.45 1.09
N ARG A 400 24.62 4.96 2.33
CA ARG A 400 25.83 5.56 2.95
C ARG A 400 26.93 4.52 3.20
N GLU A 401 26.56 3.25 3.38
CA GLU A 401 27.51 2.13 3.52
C GLU A 401 27.84 1.54 2.14
N THR A 402 28.73 2.20 1.40
CA THR A 402 29.12 1.78 0.04
C THR A 402 29.89 0.46 -0.02
N HIS A 403 30.35 -0.06 1.13
CA HIS A 403 31.10 -1.31 1.23
C HIS A 403 30.26 -2.51 1.65
N ALA A 404 28.99 -2.32 2.03
CA ALA A 404 28.09 -3.42 2.38
C ALA A 404 27.69 -4.21 1.12
N THR A 405 27.44 -5.52 1.27
CA THR A 405 27.02 -6.37 0.15
C THR A 405 25.71 -5.86 -0.47
N PRO A 406 25.72 -5.47 -1.76
CA PRO A 406 24.56 -4.92 -2.44
C PRO A 406 23.47 -5.96 -2.67
N VAL A 407 22.23 -5.46 -2.83
CA VAL A 407 21.07 -6.28 -3.22
C VAL A 407 20.71 -5.97 -4.65
N PHE A 408 20.62 -7.00 -5.49
CA PHE A 408 20.19 -6.90 -6.88
C PHE A 408 18.74 -7.39 -7.02
N LEU A 409 17.81 -6.54 -7.44
CA LEU A 409 16.39 -6.87 -7.59
C LEU A 409 15.95 -6.83 -9.05
N VAL A 410 15.54 -7.98 -9.59
CA VAL A 410 15.09 -8.11 -10.97
C VAL A 410 13.63 -7.68 -11.13
N ALA A 411 13.38 -6.87 -12.15
CA ALA A 411 12.06 -6.43 -12.56
C ALA A 411 11.12 -7.61 -12.90
N GLY A 412 9.83 -7.38 -12.71
CA GLY A 412 8.78 -8.33 -13.09
C GLY A 412 8.58 -8.45 -14.61
N MET A 413 7.48 -9.08 -15.02
CA MET A 413 7.22 -9.42 -16.43
C MET A 413 7.13 -8.23 -17.39
N PHE A 414 6.94 -7.01 -16.87
CA PHE A 414 6.91 -5.77 -17.66
C PHE A 414 8.27 -5.07 -17.72
N GLY A 415 9.31 -5.63 -17.10
CA GLY A 415 10.70 -5.21 -17.29
C GLY A 415 11.18 -3.96 -16.54
N ASN A 416 10.30 -3.15 -15.96
CA ASN A 416 10.69 -1.96 -15.20
C ASN A 416 10.85 -2.24 -13.69
N VAL A 417 11.70 -1.44 -13.03
CA VAL A 417 12.10 -1.61 -11.62
C VAL A 417 11.44 -0.60 -10.66
N LEU A 418 10.55 0.27 -11.16
CA LEU A 418 10.04 1.41 -10.39
C LEU A 418 9.18 1.00 -9.19
N ASN A 419 8.43 -0.11 -9.31
CA ASN A 419 7.66 -0.66 -8.20
C ASN A 419 8.54 -1.20 -7.05
N LEU A 420 9.84 -1.34 -7.27
CA LEU A 420 10.82 -1.82 -6.28
C LEU A 420 11.52 -0.68 -5.55
N ARG A 421 11.13 0.57 -5.77
CA ARG A 421 11.79 1.71 -5.14
C ARG A 421 11.52 1.80 -3.63
N HIS A 422 10.29 1.56 -3.19
CA HIS A 422 9.96 1.64 -1.76
C HIS A 422 10.69 0.57 -0.94
N ILE A 423 10.82 -0.65 -1.47
CA ILE A 423 11.64 -1.70 -0.84
C ILE A 423 13.13 -1.31 -0.84
N ALA A 424 13.62 -0.72 -1.94
CA ALA A 424 14.99 -0.22 -2.02
C ALA A 424 15.28 0.90 -1.01
N GLN A 425 14.32 1.78 -0.68
CA GLN A 425 14.48 2.79 0.35
C GLN A 425 14.63 2.19 1.77
N ILE A 426 13.96 1.08 2.05
CA ILE A 426 14.08 0.41 3.35
C ILE A 426 15.41 -0.32 3.46
N LEU A 427 15.76 -1.13 2.46
CA LEU A 427 17.03 -1.88 2.42
C LEU A 427 18.25 -0.95 2.27
N GLY A 428 18.05 0.17 1.58
CA GLY A 428 19.03 1.23 1.34
C GLY A 428 19.62 1.87 2.58
N LYS A 429 18.94 1.73 3.73
CA LYS A 429 19.46 2.21 5.02
C LYS A 429 20.76 1.51 5.43
N ASP A 430 20.92 0.25 5.04
CA ASP A 430 22.03 -0.59 5.47
C ASP A 430 22.98 -0.97 4.32
N ARG A 431 22.52 -0.93 3.05
CA ARG A 431 23.32 -1.41 1.91
C ARG A 431 22.85 -0.86 0.56
N PRO A 432 23.70 -0.82 -0.48
CA PRO A 432 23.29 -0.40 -1.82
C PRO A 432 22.24 -1.33 -2.43
N VAL A 433 21.28 -0.77 -3.17
CA VAL A 433 20.22 -1.55 -3.84
C VAL A 433 20.16 -1.18 -5.32
N TYR A 434 20.26 -2.19 -6.18
CA TYR A 434 20.25 -2.07 -7.63
C TYR A 434 19.05 -2.81 -8.21
N GLY A 435 18.29 -2.14 -9.07
CA GLY A 435 17.26 -2.74 -9.89
C GLY A 435 17.86 -3.28 -11.19
N LEU A 436 17.40 -4.44 -11.65
CA LEU A 436 17.77 -5.04 -12.93
C LEU A 436 16.57 -5.00 -13.88
N GLN A 437 16.59 -4.06 -14.82
CA GLN A 437 15.55 -3.89 -15.84
C GLN A 437 15.75 -4.83 -17.04
N ALA A 438 14.70 -5.03 -17.82
CA ALA A 438 14.76 -5.84 -19.03
C ALA A 438 15.45 -5.08 -20.19
N LYS A 439 16.17 -5.82 -21.05
CA LYS A 439 16.72 -5.28 -22.29
C LYS A 439 15.58 -4.90 -23.23
N GLY A 440 15.71 -3.80 -23.98
CA GLY A 440 14.65 -3.33 -24.88
C GLY A 440 13.48 -2.65 -24.18
N LEU A 441 13.59 -2.43 -22.85
CA LEU A 441 12.66 -1.54 -22.15
C LEU A 441 12.84 -0.08 -22.60
N LEU A 442 14.09 0.29 -22.94
CA LEU A 442 14.53 1.60 -23.37
C LEU A 442 15.20 1.49 -24.75
N GLY A 443 14.75 2.31 -25.70
CA GLY A 443 15.27 2.31 -27.06
C GLY A 443 14.82 1.12 -27.91
N ASP A 444 15.44 0.97 -29.08
CA ASP A 444 15.02 -0.01 -30.10
C ASP A 444 15.66 -1.40 -29.94
N ASP A 445 16.30 -1.66 -28.80
CA ASP A 445 16.93 -2.95 -28.50
C ASP A 445 15.89 -4.08 -28.45
N GLU A 446 16.22 -5.23 -29.02
CA GLU A 446 15.33 -6.40 -28.97
C GLU A 446 15.30 -7.01 -27.55
N PRO A 447 14.10 -7.28 -26.99
CA PRO A 447 13.93 -8.05 -25.77
C PRO A 447 14.56 -9.45 -25.84
N LEU A 448 14.95 -9.98 -24.69
CA LEU A 448 15.46 -11.34 -24.58
C LEU A 448 14.32 -12.33 -24.33
N HIS A 449 14.27 -13.40 -25.13
CA HIS A 449 13.21 -14.43 -25.10
C HIS A 449 13.60 -15.68 -24.29
N SER A 450 14.66 -15.60 -23.49
CA SER A 450 15.21 -16.70 -22.69
C SER A 450 15.66 -16.20 -21.33
N PHE A 451 15.30 -16.92 -20.26
CA PHE A 451 15.76 -16.58 -18.91
C PHE A 451 17.28 -16.76 -18.76
N GLN A 452 17.85 -17.75 -19.44
CA GLN A 452 19.28 -18.04 -19.43
C GLN A 452 20.06 -16.88 -20.08
N GLU A 453 19.61 -16.40 -21.24
CA GLU A 453 20.22 -15.25 -21.92
C GLU A 453 20.04 -13.97 -21.11
N ALA A 454 18.86 -13.76 -20.54
CA ALA A 454 18.57 -12.63 -19.67
C ALA A 454 19.46 -12.62 -18.42
N ALA A 455 19.73 -13.78 -17.82
CA ALA A 455 20.63 -13.92 -16.68
C ALA A 455 22.08 -13.61 -17.07
N VAL A 456 22.60 -14.16 -18.18
CA VAL A 456 23.95 -13.87 -18.68
C VAL A 456 24.15 -12.37 -18.90
N SER A 457 23.18 -11.71 -19.56
CA SER A 457 23.26 -10.28 -19.86
C SER A 457 23.30 -9.42 -18.59
N LYS A 458 22.46 -9.75 -17.59
CA LYS A 458 22.43 -9.04 -16.29
C LYS A 458 23.68 -9.31 -15.45
N LEU A 459 24.18 -10.56 -15.44
CA LEU A 459 25.38 -10.95 -14.71
C LEU A 459 26.63 -10.19 -15.18
N ALA A 460 26.75 -9.96 -16.48
CA ALA A 460 27.86 -9.19 -17.06
C ALA A 460 27.94 -7.76 -16.49
N GLU A 461 26.80 -7.15 -16.17
CA GLU A 461 26.74 -5.83 -15.52
C GLU A 461 26.91 -5.93 -14.01
N MET A 462 26.29 -6.92 -13.36
CA MET A 462 26.40 -7.13 -11.91
C MET A 462 27.87 -7.27 -11.49
N ARG A 463 28.67 -7.98 -12.28
CA ARG A 463 30.11 -8.18 -12.05
C ARG A 463 30.95 -6.91 -12.10
N GLN A 464 30.48 -5.88 -12.79
CA GLN A 464 31.15 -4.58 -12.81
C GLN A 464 30.95 -3.83 -11.49
N ILE A 465 29.88 -4.14 -10.75
CA ILE A 465 29.57 -3.56 -9.43
C ILE A 465 30.16 -4.42 -8.32
N GLN A 466 29.91 -5.72 -8.37
CA GLN A 466 30.41 -6.69 -7.41
C GLN A 466 31.05 -7.86 -8.17
N PRO A 467 32.40 -7.89 -8.30
CA PRO A 467 33.09 -8.93 -9.06
C PRO A 467 33.08 -10.32 -8.43
N VAL A 468 32.94 -10.41 -7.10
CA VAL A 468 33.02 -11.66 -6.32
C VAL A 468 31.90 -11.68 -5.28
N GLY A 469 31.37 -12.86 -4.97
CA GLY A 469 30.38 -13.09 -3.92
C GLY A 469 30.86 -12.73 -2.50
N PRO A 470 29.98 -12.85 -1.49
CA PRO A 470 28.64 -13.44 -1.58
C PRO A 470 27.62 -12.51 -2.26
N TYR A 471 26.77 -13.05 -3.14
CA TYR A 471 25.71 -12.30 -3.81
C TYR A 471 24.36 -12.40 -3.08
N VAL A 472 23.60 -11.30 -3.08
CA VAL A 472 22.18 -11.27 -2.71
C VAL A 472 21.39 -10.81 -3.91
N VAL A 473 20.57 -11.72 -4.45
CA VAL A 473 19.78 -11.48 -5.66
C VAL A 473 18.31 -11.77 -5.38
N GLY A 474 17.41 -10.98 -5.94
CA GLY A 474 15.99 -11.19 -5.79
C GLY A 474 15.22 -10.75 -7.01
N GLY A 475 13.92 -11.00 -7.01
CA GLY A 475 13.08 -10.54 -8.09
C GLY A 475 11.61 -10.52 -7.73
N PHE A 476 10.89 -9.62 -8.40
CA PHE A 476 9.45 -9.47 -8.23
C PHE A 476 8.67 -10.24 -9.28
N SER A 477 7.68 -11.03 -8.85
CA SER A 477 6.83 -11.81 -9.74
C SER A 477 7.71 -12.64 -10.69
N GLY A 478 7.54 -12.49 -12.01
CA GLY A 478 8.37 -13.12 -13.04
C GLY A 478 9.88 -12.85 -12.93
N GLY A 479 10.29 -11.73 -12.34
CA GLY A 479 11.68 -11.39 -12.10
C GLY A 479 12.39 -12.38 -11.18
N GLY A 480 11.66 -13.00 -10.25
CA GLY A 480 12.21 -14.01 -9.35
C GLY A 480 12.71 -15.27 -10.08
N ILE A 481 12.12 -15.61 -11.23
CA ILE A 481 12.61 -16.71 -12.08
C ILE A 481 13.96 -16.35 -12.68
N THR A 482 14.12 -15.10 -13.13
CA THR A 482 15.41 -14.62 -13.64
C THR A 482 16.45 -14.54 -12.52
N ALA A 483 16.04 -14.14 -11.30
CA ALA A 483 16.92 -14.13 -10.13
C ALA A 483 17.42 -15.53 -9.76
N LEU A 484 16.55 -16.54 -9.80
CA LEU A 484 16.92 -17.95 -9.60
C LEU A 484 17.90 -18.43 -10.68
N GLU A 485 17.69 -18.07 -11.95
CA GLU A 485 18.62 -18.43 -13.02
C GLU A 485 19.97 -17.72 -12.89
N ILE A 486 19.98 -16.45 -12.46
CA ILE A 486 21.20 -15.70 -12.12
C ILE A 486 21.97 -16.42 -11.01
N ALA A 487 21.29 -16.77 -9.92
CA ALA A 487 21.90 -17.47 -8.78
C ALA A 487 22.48 -18.83 -9.20
N ARG A 488 21.74 -19.60 -10.01
CA ARG A 488 22.19 -20.90 -10.53
C ARG A 488 23.46 -20.78 -11.39
N GLN A 489 23.56 -19.74 -12.21
CA GLN A 489 24.75 -19.49 -13.03
C GLN A 489 25.95 -19.05 -12.16
N LEU A 490 25.72 -18.22 -11.14
CA LEU A 490 26.76 -17.85 -10.16
C LEU A 490 27.33 -19.08 -9.44
N GLU A 491 26.48 -19.93 -8.87
CA GLU A 491 26.93 -21.16 -8.18
C GLU A 491 27.65 -22.12 -9.12
N ALA A 492 27.17 -22.27 -10.37
CA ALA A 492 27.82 -23.11 -11.38
C ALA A 492 29.23 -22.61 -11.76
N GLU A 493 29.48 -21.32 -11.60
CA GLU A 493 30.78 -20.68 -11.82
C GLU A 493 31.63 -20.61 -10.53
N GLY A 494 31.14 -21.17 -9.41
CA GLY A 494 31.85 -21.24 -8.14
C GLY A 494 31.72 -20.00 -7.25
N GLU A 495 30.84 -19.06 -7.62
CA GLU A 495 30.53 -17.89 -6.79
C GLU A 495 29.53 -18.24 -5.69
N GLU A 496 29.65 -17.57 -4.55
CA GLU A 496 28.75 -17.76 -3.41
C GLU A 496 27.49 -16.89 -3.55
N VAL A 497 26.32 -17.50 -3.37
CA VAL A 497 25.03 -16.79 -3.30
C VAL A 497 24.47 -16.96 -1.89
N ALA A 498 24.49 -15.88 -1.11
CA ALA A 498 24.04 -15.91 0.29
C ALA A 498 22.53 -16.11 0.40
N LEU A 499 21.75 -15.41 -0.45
CA LEU A 499 20.29 -15.43 -0.40
C LEU A 499 19.68 -15.11 -1.77
N VAL A 500 18.64 -15.87 -2.14
CA VAL A 500 17.70 -15.51 -3.21
C VAL A 500 16.37 -15.05 -2.64
N ILE A 501 15.88 -13.89 -3.09
CA ILE A 501 14.61 -13.30 -2.63
C ILE A 501 13.54 -13.42 -3.73
N LEU A 502 12.45 -14.10 -3.43
CA LEU A 502 11.27 -14.19 -4.31
C LEU A 502 10.15 -13.32 -3.75
N LEU A 503 9.71 -12.31 -4.50
CA LEU A 503 8.56 -11.48 -4.12
C LEU A 503 7.35 -11.93 -4.93
N ASP A 504 6.52 -12.77 -4.31
CA ASP A 504 5.33 -13.41 -4.86
C ASP A 504 5.55 -14.03 -6.26
N THR A 505 6.67 -14.73 -6.40
CA THR A 505 7.05 -15.45 -7.60
C THR A 505 6.38 -16.83 -7.63
N TYR A 506 5.64 -17.11 -8.70
CA TYR A 506 5.04 -18.43 -8.95
C TYR A 506 5.94 -19.31 -9.81
N LYS A 507 5.92 -20.62 -9.56
CA LYS A 507 6.50 -21.59 -10.47
C LYS A 507 5.74 -21.57 -11.80
N ILE A 508 6.48 -21.68 -12.90
CA ILE A 508 5.99 -21.46 -14.27
C ILE A 508 4.98 -22.52 -14.76
N GLN A 509 4.91 -23.66 -14.08
CA GLN A 509 4.00 -24.75 -14.44
C GLN A 509 2.83 -24.81 -13.46
N ASP A 510 1.87 -23.89 -13.60
CA ASP A 510 0.58 -24.03 -12.94
C ASP A 510 0.00 -25.40 -13.33
N PRO A 511 -0.38 -26.27 -12.37
CA PRO A 511 -1.06 -27.50 -12.71
C PRO A 511 -2.35 -27.13 -13.43
N VAL A 512 -2.48 -27.47 -14.72
CA VAL A 512 -3.69 -27.19 -15.50
C VAL A 512 -4.90 -27.67 -14.69
N LEU A 513 -5.80 -26.76 -14.36
CA LEU A 513 -6.99 -27.08 -13.56
C LEU A 513 -7.67 -28.34 -14.13
N LYS A 514 -7.87 -29.34 -13.26
CA LYS A 514 -8.47 -30.61 -13.67
C LYS A 514 -9.87 -30.34 -14.20
N ARG A 515 -10.35 -31.14 -15.16
CA ARG A 515 -11.69 -30.96 -15.74
C ARG A 515 -12.79 -30.95 -14.67
N ILE A 516 -12.64 -31.78 -13.63
CA ILE A 516 -13.54 -31.83 -12.47
C ILE A 516 -13.51 -30.50 -11.69
N ASP A 517 -12.32 -29.95 -11.42
CA ASP A 517 -12.16 -28.69 -10.68
C ASP A 517 -12.70 -27.50 -11.48
N LYS A 518 -12.49 -27.47 -12.81
CA LYS A 518 -13.14 -26.49 -13.71
C LYS A 518 -14.67 -26.57 -13.66
N ALA A 519 -15.23 -27.78 -13.59
CA ALA A 519 -16.68 -27.96 -13.47
C ALA A 519 -17.21 -27.47 -12.12
N LEU A 520 -16.47 -27.71 -11.03
CA LEU A 520 -16.82 -27.22 -9.68
C LEU A 520 -16.78 -25.69 -9.60
N ILE A 521 -15.80 -25.03 -10.23
CA ILE A 521 -15.76 -23.56 -10.34
C ILE A 521 -17.01 -23.05 -11.06
N LYS A 522 -17.33 -23.61 -12.22
CA LYS A 522 -18.53 -23.20 -12.99
C LYS A 522 -19.83 -23.42 -12.20
N LEU A 523 -19.91 -24.52 -11.46
CA LEU A 523 -21.06 -24.80 -10.58
C LEU A 523 -21.15 -23.79 -9.43
N ALA A 524 -20.02 -23.39 -8.83
CA ALA A 524 -19.96 -22.37 -7.80
C ALA A 524 -20.37 -20.99 -8.34
N GLU A 525 -19.88 -20.62 -9.54
CA GLU A 525 -20.28 -19.38 -10.22
C GLU A 525 -21.77 -19.38 -10.58
N PHE A 526 -22.29 -20.50 -11.08
CA PHE A 526 -23.73 -20.67 -11.35
C PHE A 526 -24.58 -20.56 -10.07
N ARG A 527 -24.14 -21.13 -8.94
CA ARG A 527 -24.82 -20.99 -7.65
C ARG A 527 -24.82 -19.56 -7.13
N LYS A 528 -23.73 -18.81 -7.35
CA LYS A 528 -23.58 -17.42 -6.88
C LYS A 528 -24.34 -16.41 -7.75
N LYS A 529 -24.35 -16.61 -9.07
CA LYS A 529 -24.87 -15.64 -10.06
C LYS A 529 -26.17 -16.06 -10.75
N GLY A 530 -26.60 -17.31 -10.61
CA GLY A 530 -27.82 -17.84 -11.24
C GLY A 530 -27.75 -17.94 -12.77
N VAL A 531 -28.92 -17.98 -13.42
CA VAL A 531 -29.09 -18.07 -14.88
C VAL A 531 -28.32 -17.01 -15.69
N PRO A 532 -28.18 -15.75 -15.23
CA PRO A 532 -27.37 -14.73 -15.93
C PRO A 532 -25.93 -15.14 -16.23
N TYR A 533 -25.32 -15.98 -15.40
CA TYR A 533 -23.95 -16.47 -15.62
C TYR A 533 -23.79 -17.27 -16.91
N VAL A 534 -24.81 -18.02 -17.32
CA VAL A 534 -24.76 -18.83 -18.55
C VAL A 534 -24.64 -17.93 -19.78
N PHE A 535 -25.34 -16.79 -19.77
CA PHE A 535 -25.27 -15.77 -20.82
C PHE A 535 -23.94 -15.00 -20.79
N GLU A 536 -23.44 -14.63 -19.61
CA GLU A 536 -22.11 -14.02 -19.45
C GLU A 536 -21.01 -14.93 -19.99
N TRP A 537 -21.05 -16.22 -19.63
CA TRP A 537 -20.08 -17.22 -20.06
C TRP A 537 -20.11 -17.44 -21.57
N ALA A 538 -21.31 -17.54 -22.18
CA ALA A 538 -21.45 -17.67 -23.63
C ALA A 538 -20.91 -16.45 -24.38
N ARG A 539 -21.19 -15.24 -23.89
CA ARG A 539 -20.72 -13.98 -24.49
C ARG A 539 -19.20 -13.83 -24.38
N ALA A 540 -18.62 -14.13 -23.22
CA ALA A 540 -17.17 -14.12 -23.03
C ALA A 540 -16.46 -15.17 -23.90
N ARG A 541 -17.09 -16.32 -24.13
CA ARG A 541 -16.57 -17.38 -25.01
C ARG A 541 -16.52 -16.93 -26.48
N ILE A 542 -17.56 -16.24 -26.93
CA ILE A 542 -17.63 -15.67 -28.28
C ILE A 542 -16.58 -14.57 -28.46
N ALA A 543 -16.47 -13.64 -27.50
CA ALA A 543 -15.48 -12.57 -27.54
C ALA A 543 -14.04 -13.10 -27.62
N TRP A 544 -13.70 -14.12 -26.81
CA TRP A 544 -12.39 -14.77 -26.83
C TRP A 544 -12.07 -15.44 -28.18
N GLU A 545 -13.06 -16.03 -28.87
CA GLU A 545 -12.86 -16.61 -30.22
C GLU A 545 -12.61 -15.55 -31.29
N PHE A 546 -13.18 -14.35 -31.14
CA PHE A 546 -12.92 -13.21 -32.03
C PHE A 546 -11.55 -12.58 -31.78
N GLU A 547 -11.14 -12.47 -30.52
CA GLU A 547 -9.86 -11.87 -30.10
C GLU A 547 -8.68 -12.75 -30.51
N LYS A 548 -8.82 -14.08 -30.41
CA LYS A 548 -7.84 -15.06 -30.93
C LYS A 548 -7.59 -14.95 -32.45
N ARG A 549 -8.51 -14.34 -33.21
CA ARG A 549 -8.39 -14.13 -34.67
C ARG A 549 -7.80 -12.76 -35.06
N ARG A 550 -7.64 -11.85 -34.10
CA ARG A 550 -7.07 -10.50 -34.31
C ARG A 550 -5.70 -10.45 -33.61
N GLY A 551 -4.65 -10.86 -34.32
CA GLY A 551 -3.28 -10.72 -33.81
C GLY A 551 -2.88 -9.25 -33.62
N GLY A 552 -2.17 -9.01 -32.50
CA GLY A 552 -1.29 -7.88 -32.13
C GLY A 552 -1.46 -6.51 -32.79
N GLY A 553 -1.77 -5.49 -31.98
CA GLY A 553 -1.72 -4.08 -32.37
C GLY A 553 -0.38 -3.42 -31.99
N ASP A 554 0.14 -2.59 -32.90
CA ASP A 554 1.39 -1.82 -32.82
C ASP A 554 1.46 -0.84 -31.62
N GLU A 555 2.63 -0.74 -31.00
CA GLU A 555 2.99 0.27 -29.98
C GLU A 555 3.58 1.53 -30.63
N ARG A 556 3.37 2.71 -30.02
CA ARG A 556 3.89 4.00 -30.48
C ARG A 556 5.29 4.28 -29.91
N GLU A 557 6.14 4.93 -30.72
CA GLU A 557 7.46 5.46 -30.33
C GLU A 557 7.38 6.36 -29.08
N GLY A 558 8.29 6.15 -28.11
CA GLY A 558 8.49 7.02 -26.94
C GLY A 558 7.84 6.57 -25.62
N SER A 559 7.20 5.40 -25.55
CA SER A 559 6.69 4.80 -24.29
C SER A 559 7.45 3.52 -23.94
N PHE A 560 7.53 3.13 -22.65
CA PHE A 560 8.14 1.85 -22.25
C PHE A 560 7.54 0.71 -23.09
N HIS A 561 8.38 -0.09 -23.74
CA HIS A 561 7.98 -1.21 -24.60
C HIS A 561 7.45 -2.43 -23.79
N ASN A 562 6.55 -2.19 -22.84
CA ASN A 562 6.06 -3.19 -21.90
C ASN A 562 5.44 -4.40 -22.59
N HIS A 563 4.76 -4.22 -23.74
CA HIS A 563 4.12 -5.34 -24.43
C HIS A 563 5.12 -6.27 -25.11
N ARG A 564 6.16 -5.72 -25.77
CA ARG A 564 7.22 -6.54 -26.39
C ARG A 564 7.98 -7.34 -25.32
N ILE A 565 8.25 -6.71 -24.18
CA ILE A 565 8.88 -7.36 -23.02
C ILE A 565 7.98 -8.46 -22.44
N GLU A 566 6.68 -8.19 -22.30
CA GLU A 566 5.70 -9.19 -21.82
C GLU A 566 5.62 -10.40 -22.76
N MET A 567 5.62 -10.18 -24.08
CA MET A 567 5.65 -11.25 -25.07
C MET A 567 6.94 -12.07 -24.98
N ALA A 568 8.09 -11.42 -24.94
CA ALA A 568 9.38 -12.11 -24.80
C ALA A 568 9.47 -12.92 -23.51
N PHE A 569 8.92 -12.39 -22.42
CA PHE A 569 8.81 -13.11 -21.15
C PHE A 569 7.91 -14.36 -21.25
N ARG A 570 6.78 -14.27 -21.98
CA ARG A 570 5.89 -15.43 -22.23
C ARG A 570 6.56 -16.50 -23.09
N ASP A 571 7.36 -16.11 -24.07
CA ASP A 571 8.15 -17.04 -24.88
C ASP A 571 9.20 -17.74 -24.01
N ALA A 572 9.89 -16.99 -23.15
CA ALA A 572 10.87 -17.54 -22.19
C ALA A 572 10.24 -18.56 -21.24
N ILE A 573 9.02 -18.28 -20.75
CA ILE A 573 8.22 -19.21 -19.94
C ILE A 573 8.02 -20.55 -20.64
N ALA A 574 7.65 -20.53 -21.93
CA ALA A 574 7.33 -21.76 -22.66
C ALA A 574 8.54 -22.69 -22.81
N ALA A 575 9.75 -22.13 -22.80
CA ALA A 575 11.00 -22.87 -22.96
C ALA A 575 11.67 -23.27 -21.62
N TYR A 576 11.21 -22.77 -20.47
CA TYR A 576 11.93 -22.93 -19.21
C TYR A 576 11.56 -24.19 -18.42
N GLY A 577 12.55 -25.05 -18.17
CA GLY A 577 12.38 -26.37 -17.55
C GLY A 577 12.30 -26.41 -16.02
N SER A 578 12.42 -25.27 -15.32
CA SER A 578 12.45 -25.16 -13.84
C SER A 578 13.42 -26.16 -13.16
N PRO A 579 14.72 -25.88 -13.10
CA PRO A 579 15.70 -26.78 -12.46
C PRO A 579 15.48 -26.89 -10.94
N HIS A 580 16.25 -27.77 -10.29
CA HIS A 580 16.37 -27.79 -8.83
C HIS A 580 17.39 -26.75 -8.38
N TYR A 581 17.13 -26.11 -7.23
CA TYR A 581 17.98 -25.08 -6.63
C TYR A 581 18.35 -25.48 -5.20
N ASP A 582 19.64 -25.68 -4.93
CA ASP A 582 20.15 -26.04 -3.59
C ASP A 582 20.75 -24.83 -2.85
N MET A 583 20.03 -23.71 -2.91
CA MET A 583 20.44 -22.41 -2.38
C MET A 583 19.42 -21.90 -1.36
N ASN A 584 19.85 -20.99 -0.47
CA ASN A 584 18.94 -20.35 0.48
C ASN A 584 17.97 -19.43 -0.27
N VAL A 585 16.67 -19.70 -0.19
CA VAL A 585 15.63 -18.90 -0.85
C VAL A 585 14.58 -18.48 0.15
N VAL A 586 14.23 -17.19 0.16
CA VAL A 586 13.07 -16.66 0.89
C VAL A 586 11.98 -16.24 -0.09
N LEU A 587 10.79 -16.81 0.06
CA LEU A 587 9.57 -16.43 -0.65
C LEU A 587 8.71 -15.55 0.25
N MET A 588 8.65 -14.27 -0.08
CA MET A 588 7.72 -13.31 0.51
C MET A 588 6.45 -13.29 -0.35
N ARG A 589 5.28 -13.54 0.22
CA ARG A 589 4.02 -13.55 -0.56
C ARG A 589 2.82 -13.13 0.27
N PRO A 590 1.76 -12.56 -0.34
CA PRO A 590 0.49 -12.38 0.33
C PRO A 590 -0.15 -13.70 0.78
N ALA A 591 -1.04 -13.62 1.77
CA ALA A 591 -1.91 -14.74 2.10
C ALA A 591 -2.80 -15.09 0.89
N PRO A 592 -2.79 -16.34 0.41
CA PRO A 592 -3.49 -16.71 -0.80
C PRO A 592 -5.01 -16.70 -0.55
N ASP A 593 -5.77 -16.13 -1.48
CA ASP A 593 -7.21 -16.10 -1.36
C ASP A 593 -7.81 -17.50 -1.59
N LYS A 594 -8.63 -17.96 -0.63
CA LYS A 594 -9.31 -19.26 -0.71
C LYS A 594 -10.70 -19.06 -1.34
N TYR A 595 -10.74 -18.90 -2.66
CA TYR A 595 -11.96 -18.49 -3.36
C TYR A 595 -12.89 -19.65 -3.75
N TYR A 596 -12.41 -20.64 -4.51
CA TYR A 596 -13.20 -21.82 -4.90
C TYR A 596 -12.71 -23.08 -4.19
N LYS A 597 -13.59 -23.76 -3.45
CA LYS A 597 -13.31 -25.10 -2.91
C LYS A 597 -13.56 -26.15 -3.99
N VAL A 598 -12.56 -26.96 -4.30
CA VAL A 598 -12.61 -27.96 -5.39
C VAL A 598 -12.29 -29.38 -4.91
N SER A 599 -12.08 -30.32 -5.84
CA SER A 599 -11.91 -31.73 -5.51
C SER A 599 -10.71 -31.98 -4.58
N ARG A 600 -10.82 -33.04 -3.78
CA ARG A 600 -9.81 -33.42 -2.76
C ARG A 600 -9.56 -32.34 -1.69
N GLY A 601 -10.55 -31.48 -1.43
CA GLY A 601 -10.47 -30.45 -0.39
C GLY A 601 -9.52 -29.30 -0.72
N ARG A 602 -9.00 -29.23 -1.95
CA ARG A 602 -8.12 -28.16 -2.40
C ARG A 602 -8.88 -26.87 -2.61
N TRP A 603 -8.18 -25.75 -2.50
CA TRP A 603 -8.70 -24.43 -2.78
C TRP A 603 -8.09 -23.88 -4.06
N ILE A 604 -8.84 -23.00 -4.72
CA ILE A 604 -8.39 -22.26 -5.89
C ILE A 604 -8.59 -20.77 -5.61
N THR A 605 -7.61 -19.96 -5.98
CA THR A 605 -7.64 -18.50 -5.93
C THR A 605 -8.69 -17.91 -6.86
N SER A 606 -9.02 -16.64 -6.69
CA SER A 606 -9.86 -15.88 -7.64
C SER A 606 -9.23 -15.83 -9.05
N GLU A 607 -7.90 -15.90 -9.14
CA GLU A 607 -7.12 -16.01 -10.38
C GLU A 607 -7.13 -17.40 -11.02
N LYS A 608 -7.89 -18.34 -10.45
CA LYS A 608 -8.04 -19.72 -10.96
C LYS A 608 -6.75 -20.55 -10.89
N ARG A 609 -5.89 -20.30 -9.90
CA ARG A 609 -4.72 -21.13 -9.55
C ARG A 609 -4.99 -21.97 -8.31
N TYR A 610 -4.31 -23.12 -8.15
CA TYR A 610 -4.41 -23.84 -6.89
C TYR A 610 -3.75 -23.05 -5.78
N VAL A 611 -4.36 -23.06 -4.60
CA VAL A 611 -3.75 -22.51 -3.39
C VAL A 611 -2.66 -23.48 -2.92
N SER A 612 -1.41 -23.14 -3.20
CA SER A 612 -0.20 -23.74 -2.61
C SER A 612 0.31 -22.84 -1.48
N HIS A 613 1.06 -23.39 -0.52
CA HIS A 613 1.63 -22.59 0.58
C HIS A 613 2.91 -21.87 0.17
N ASP A 614 3.57 -22.37 -0.88
CA ASP A 614 4.96 -22.12 -1.29
C ASP A 614 5.05 -21.72 -2.78
N ASN A 615 3.94 -21.31 -3.38
CA ASN A 615 3.83 -20.98 -4.81
C ASN A 615 4.36 -22.11 -5.73
N ASP A 616 4.21 -23.36 -5.28
CA ASP A 616 4.59 -24.60 -5.96
C ASP A 616 6.12 -24.79 -6.13
N TRP A 617 6.94 -24.07 -5.36
CA TRP A 617 8.41 -24.16 -5.41
C TRP A 617 9.01 -25.26 -4.53
N GLY A 618 8.33 -25.76 -3.50
CA GLY A 618 8.93 -26.61 -2.47
C GLY A 618 9.55 -27.92 -2.98
N GLU A 619 9.07 -28.47 -4.11
CA GLU A 619 9.69 -29.65 -4.74
C GLU A 619 11.05 -29.33 -5.41
N HIS A 620 11.26 -28.07 -5.81
CA HIS A 620 12.45 -27.63 -6.55
C HIS A 620 13.48 -26.93 -5.67
N ILE A 621 13.06 -26.40 -4.52
CA ILE A 621 13.90 -25.59 -3.64
C ILE A 621 13.82 -26.19 -2.22
N PRO A 622 14.73 -27.11 -1.85
CA PRO A 622 14.72 -27.76 -0.54
C PRO A 622 14.95 -26.78 0.62
N LYS A 623 15.73 -25.72 0.39
CA LYS A 623 16.05 -24.66 1.36
C LYS A 623 15.16 -23.41 1.16
N LEU A 624 13.86 -23.65 0.95
CA LEU A 624 12.86 -22.59 0.79
C LEU A 624 12.24 -22.21 2.14
N GLU A 625 12.35 -20.93 2.49
CA GLU A 625 11.57 -20.30 3.55
C GLU A 625 10.40 -19.55 2.95
N VAL A 626 9.19 -19.68 3.52
CA VAL A 626 8.01 -18.96 3.05
C VAL A 626 7.46 -18.04 4.14
N VAL A 627 7.18 -16.80 3.75
CA VAL A 627 6.80 -15.72 4.65
C VAL A 627 5.56 -15.03 4.09
N GLU A 628 4.50 -15.03 4.88
CA GLU A 628 3.27 -14.31 4.52
C GLU A 628 3.38 -12.83 4.90
N VAL A 629 3.05 -11.93 3.97
CA VAL A 629 3.08 -10.48 4.16
C VAL A 629 1.71 -9.85 3.85
N PRO A 630 1.39 -8.66 4.41
CA PRO A 630 0.16 -7.97 4.07
C PRO A 630 0.15 -7.46 2.63
N GLY A 631 -1.05 -7.25 2.08
CA GLY A 631 -1.28 -6.75 0.73
C GLY A 631 -1.72 -7.82 -0.27
N ASP A 632 -1.51 -7.51 -1.54
CA ASP A 632 -1.73 -8.39 -2.70
C ASP A 632 -0.46 -8.39 -3.59
N HIS A 633 -0.51 -9.13 -4.71
CA HIS A 633 0.63 -9.27 -5.64
C HIS A 633 1.29 -7.93 -6.01
N GLY A 634 0.50 -6.88 -6.22
CA GLY A 634 1.00 -5.56 -6.58
C GLY A 634 1.27 -4.66 -5.37
N SER A 635 0.40 -4.70 -4.36
CA SER A 635 0.47 -3.78 -3.22
C SER A 635 1.45 -4.20 -2.12
N MET A 636 1.95 -5.44 -2.11
CA MET A 636 2.93 -5.92 -1.12
C MET A 636 4.26 -5.16 -1.14
N VAL A 637 4.65 -4.61 -2.30
CA VAL A 637 5.88 -3.80 -2.48
C VAL A 637 5.62 -2.30 -2.34
N LEU A 638 4.39 -1.90 -2.00
CA LEU A 638 3.98 -0.50 -1.85
C LEU A 638 3.62 -0.17 -0.40
N VAL A 639 3.66 1.12 -0.05
CA VAL A 639 3.20 1.62 1.26
C VAL A 639 1.69 1.38 1.40
N PRO A 640 1.20 0.91 2.57
CA PRO A 640 1.95 0.68 3.81
C PRO A 640 2.63 -0.70 3.94
N ASN A 641 2.24 -1.68 3.12
CA ASN A 641 2.63 -3.09 3.27
C ASN A 641 4.14 -3.33 3.19
N VAL A 642 4.85 -2.55 2.37
CA VAL A 642 6.29 -2.67 2.13
C VAL A 642 7.13 -2.51 3.41
N GLY A 643 6.62 -1.85 4.45
CA GLY A 643 7.30 -1.70 5.75
C GLY A 643 7.57 -3.03 6.45
N VAL A 644 6.56 -3.90 6.50
CA VAL A 644 6.67 -5.25 7.10
C VAL A 644 7.62 -6.11 6.27
N LEU A 645 7.43 -6.10 4.95
CA LEU A 645 8.25 -6.84 4.00
C LEU A 645 9.73 -6.44 4.07
N GLY A 646 10.01 -5.13 4.05
CA GLY A 646 11.36 -4.60 4.06
C GLY A 646 12.10 -4.91 5.37
N THR A 647 11.41 -4.80 6.51
CA THR A 647 11.99 -5.12 7.83
C THR A 647 12.41 -6.59 7.92
N TYR A 648 11.57 -7.50 7.43
CA TYR A 648 11.86 -8.93 7.43
C TYR A 648 13.04 -9.28 6.53
N LEU A 649 13.05 -8.73 5.30
CA LEU A 649 14.13 -8.98 4.35
C LEU A 649 15.48 -8.50 4.88
N ARG A 650 15.51 -7.34 5.53
CA ARG A 650 16.72 -6.80 6.17
C ARG A 650 17.34 -7.81 7.15
N MET A 651 16.52 -8.32 8.06
CA MET A 651 16.94 -9.35 9.03
C MET A 651 17.44 -10.63 8.34
N ARG A 652 16.78 -11.06 7.26
CA ARG A 652 17.16 -12.28 6.52
C ARG A 652 18.44 -12.12 5.73
N ILE A 653 18.65 -10.96 5.12
CA ILE A 653 19.87 -10.66 4.40
C ILE A 653 21.06 -10.61 5.38
N ASP A 654 20.89 -9.98 6.54
CA ASP A 654 21.94 -9.93 7.58
C ASP A 654 22.31 -11.33 8.06
N ALA A 655 21.31 -12.18 8.35
CA ALA A 655 21.53 -13.54 8.78
C ALA A 655 22.23 -14.40 7.71
N ALA A 656 21.79 -14.30 6.45
CA ALA A 656 22.37 -15.06 5.35
C ALA A 656 23.83 -14.66 5.04
N LEU A 657 24.18 -13.39 5.22
CA LEU A 657 25.55 -12.92 5.05
C LEU A 657 26.46 -13.25 6.24
N ALA A 658 25.90 -13.40 7.44
CA ALA A 658 26.65 -13.79 8.64
C ALA A 658 26.99 -15.30 8.65
N SER A 659 26.10 -16.15 8.15
CA SER A 659 26.28 -17.60 8.04
C SER A 659 25.84 -18.12 6.67
N PRO A 660 26.65 -17.92 5.61
CA PRO A 660 26.30 -18.42 4.28
C PRO A 660 26.10 -19.95 4.27
N GLY A 661 25.00 -20.40 3.69
CA GLY A 661 24.70 -21.83 3.52
C GLY A 661 23.95 -22.52 4.67
N GLU A 662 23.71 -21.86 5.80
CA GLU A 662 22.83 -22.38 6.86
C GLU A 662 21.38 -21.92 6.65
N THR A 663 20.44 -22.87 6.61
CA THR A 663 19.00 -22.55 6.64
C THR A 663 18.59 -22.30 8.08
N VAL A 664 18.50 -21.03 8.47
CA VAL A 664 18.09 -20.67 9.83
C VAL A 664 16.55 -20.68 9.91
N GLN A 665 15.98 -21.65 10.63
CA GLN A 665 14.55 -21.62 10.97
C GLN A 665 14.34 -20.65 12.14
N TRP A 666 13.61 -19.58 11.89
CA TRP A 666 13.13 -18.68 12.93
C TRP A 666 11.63 -18.84 13.06
N ASP A 667 11.11 -18.74 14.29
CA ASP A 667 9.69 -18.55 14.50
C ASP A 667 9.25 -17.32 13.68
N THR A 668 8.27 -17.49 12.82
CA THR A 668 7.62 -16.39 12.12
C THR A 668 7.26 -15.37 13.20
N PRO A 669 7.73 -14.11 13.14
CA PRO A 669 7.23 -13.10 14.05
C PRO A 669 5.71 -13.12 13.88
N GLU A 670 4.98 -13.39 14.96
CA GLU A 670 3.54 -13.13 14.99
C GLU A 670 3.37 -11.74 14.38
N ALA A 671 2.68 -11.69 13.24
CA ALA A 671 2.58 -10.49 12.43
C ALA A 671 2.35 -9.29 13.35
N ALA A 672 3.34 -8.41 13.44
CA ALA A 672 3.29 -7.26 14.33
C ALA A 672 2.00 -6.48 14.02
N GLU A 673 1.16 -6.37 15.05
CA GLU A 673 -0.16 -5.72 15.04
C GLU A 673 -0.14 -4.29 14.52
#